data_AF-A0A402APD9-F1
#
_entry.id   AF-A0A402APD9-F1
#
_cell.length_a   1.000
_cell.length_b   1.000
_cell.length_c   1.000
_cell.angle_alpha   90.00
_cell.angle_beta   90.00
_cell.angle_gamma   90.00
#
_symmetry.space_group_name_H-M   'P 1'
#
loop_
_entity.id
_entity.type
_entity.pdbx_description
1 polymer ?
#
loop_
_entity_poly.entity_id
_entity_poly.type
_entity_poly.pdbx_seq_one_letter_code
_entity_poly.pdbx_strand_id
1 'polypeptide(L)'
;MSYIEYYHRTIQQHETGLKFVLGGTGLGKTSSIRKVIKLPENQERKFIYLANRKQLVEGMGQDLDRENQSSQYVILHRDLDVVLNTLKRQRSAFYELLESAFFIEKVKRWNDSNLRRRIDLPTVRRSCKTLEEIITTQVVLPSIVEEQLQPHARIVLEAFKAALLGAGNKRDTSPDYQKLADHPIIQSLFPFVAFKRRPEIRLLIATIQKTFYGFFDGLKNINLTRMKKKDGGYIIFLDEFDFLENDLVGLICREPHVRNPFWVDELFYRAMKRHKLPLETYPIPGDIRERIKQINLIIDHDIIDQQGLHFPDINQFTSNISHQRPKRKGEKTRLSSVIFRTLHTISTDNLYLKETNRSFEIITSPNNLMDQTLHRALPFFEKVSLACELILLLFKELERGDDEVIYHELVRHCFQDTIFPEELALISQFSYPRRRMSEQSSLDALLESGYSLYDIHDLQQKTDEEEVEVRHYGMLTTPETLLENLALHNLVFGLSATADIQRHVHHFNINWLRQKLAKNWIEVDEEDKKIIHDLNKEKAQIRNNEIDLVVLDALNQEDIYQQRLFEFILAVEKDEDFGNETHEGHLKQRIQLFFSSLIWLGVNAKKDKNATCLLFLTTFRQIKLIFDRYPTPDENLFVVNRRDRDSNPWFDVYEILIQGQIFIIVFYNAQLGATVRQRPEAQSKFDALFWEGKPVIVVTQYLSAGNGVNLQYWSSPTKTEQKDFTYIGLLEAPYFYFSKPDNDLPYSDKIAALKENIWYQAKLYTENIITERRFKQILSTLDDPWEWNNRYLEHPDTSADALFNHMATFMQALGRIERIWGKMDDQTVLLSQSVHQHFYRFSNPEFDQTRQEREPIISHNLQRIFEKIHAERAPREREISRYKDGRLEGKNERSRQKILLLLNRLEGLRNGNGDREARKIWLHIRQEVLRHNFQDTQLRGYACVASSSYYHDATLHLTLQNEIIPARLVQHDTYNWHMNALYSVIKDNIVVRDYFLSQDYKLAFDPNCPSFFTPYCYQAILTGAIGEEAITALLQEEKISLEDVPDEVFELADLKVQDCPCYIDGKYYNEHTLERFTIPPEDPRSHPKLNEAHFKDSARHKVEKLRAYHGTPVKLVYINLISSHPRPYGCYNDDFEEVDFSTASIIIIQGALQRKHPNAYHKAFEYFLQDLQSLLAL
;
A
#
# COMPACT_ATOMS: atom_id res chain seq x y z
N MET A 1 1.49 27.24 29.85
CA MET A 1 2.51 26.43 29.14
C MET A 1 2.20 26.45 27.66
N SER A 2 3.19 26.35 26.76
CA SER A 2 2.93 26.38 25.31
C SER A 2 3.95 25.56 24.53
N TYR A 3 3.68 25.26 23.25
CA TYR A 3 4.70 24.64 22.39
C TYR A 3 5.95 25.49 22.21
N ILE A 4 5.92 26.80 22.49
CA ILE A 4 7.15 27.63 22.49
C ILE A 4 8.13 27.09 23.54
N GLU A 5 7.63 26.77 24.74
CA GLU A 5 8.40 26.22 25.85
C GLU A 5 8.90 24.80 25.52
N TYR A 6 8.03 23.97 24.94
CA TYR A 6 8.36 22.64 24.40
C TYR A 6 9.60 22.69 23.49
N TYR A 7 9.52 23.52 22.45
CA TYR A 7 10.60 23.66 21.47
C TYR A 7 11.85 24.27 22.09
N HIS A 8 11.70 25.35 22.85
CA HIS A 8 12.82 26.07 23.42
C HIS A 8 13.64 25.17 24.36
N ARG A 9 12.99 24.43 25.25
CA ARG A 9 13.64 23.48 26.16
C ARG A 9 14.48 22.45 25.41
N THR A 10 13.89 21.83 24.38
CA THR A 10 14.60 20.85 23.55
C THR A 10 15.78 21.49 22.80
N ILE A 11 15.61 22.68 22.21
CA ILE A 11 16.65 23.38 21.45
C ILE A 11 17.86 23.76 22.31
N GLN A 12 17.64 24.10 23.60
CA GLN A 12 18.71 24.44 24.53
C GLN A 12 19.48 23.21 25.04
N GLN A 13 18.82 22.04 25.09
CA GLN A 13 19.39 20.81 25.63
C GLN A 13 20.09 19.95 24.57
N HIS A 14 19.72 20.11 23.29
CA HIS A 14 20.20 19.23 22.22
C HIS A 14 20.66 20.01 20.99
N GLU A 15 21.81 19.60 20.42
CA GLU A 15 22.30 20.12 19.14
C GLU A 15 21.77 19.31 17.94
N THR A 16 21.62 18.00 18.12
CA THR A 16 21.14 17.05 17.11
C THR A 16 20.21 16.03 17.74
N GLY A 17 19.33 15.43 16.94
CA GLY A 17 18.46 14.35 17.36
C GLY A 17 17.07 14.41 16.72
N LEU A 18 16.24 13.42 17.02
CA LEU A 18 14.85 13.34 16.59
C LEU A 18 13.92 13.45 17.79
N LYS A 19 12.97 14.38 17.73
CA LYS A 19 11.96 14.65 18.75
C LYS A 19 10.57 14.67 18.12
N PHE A 20 9.64 13.89 18.67
CA PHE A 20 8.24 13.97 18.24
C PHE A 20 7.46 15.01 19.02
N VAL A 21 6.73 15.84 18.29
CA VAL A 21 5.87 16.90 18.83
C VAL A 21 4.43 16.43 18.68
N LEU A 22 3.97 15.73 19.71
CA LEU A 22 2.64 15.10 19.76
C LEU A 22 1.54 16.11 20.12
N GLY A 23 0.29 15.69 20.02
CA GLY A 23 -0.90 16.42 20.46
C GLY A 23 -1.91 16.67 19.35
N GLY A 24 -3.15 17.02 19.71
CA GLY A 24 -4.24 17.27 18.77
C GLY A 24 -4.00 18.41 17.77
N THR A 25 -4.85 18.49 16.75
CA THR A 25 -4.85 19.59 15.77
C THR A 25 -5.23 20.92 16.44
N GLY A 26 -4.68 22.02 15.95
CA GLY A 26 -5.04 23.36 16.43
C GLY A 26 -4.41 23.77 17.76
N LEU A 27 -3.60 22.96 18.44
CA LEU A 27 -2.93 23.35 19.69
C LEU A 27 -1.72 24.30 19.51
N GLY A 28 -1.44 24.71 18.27
CA GLY A 28 -0.38 25.67 17.98
C GLY A 28 1.01 25.08 17.76
N LYS A 29 1.13 23.79 17.40
CA LYS A 29 2.39 23.13 17.03
C LYS A 29 3.16 23.92 15.95
N THR A 30 2.51 24.16 14.81
CA THR A 30 3.09 24.87 13.66
C THR A 30 3.21 26.39 13.92
N SER A 31 2.21 27.02 14.53
CA SER A 31 2.24 28.47 14.78
C SER A 31 3.29 28.90 15.81
N SER A 32 3.63 28.03 16.77
CA SER A 32 4.67 28.31 17.77
C SER A 32 6.08 28.38 17.17
N ILE A 33 6.31 27.73 16.01
CA ILE A 33 7.60 27.81 15.30
C ILE A 33 7.97 29.28 15.01
N ARG A 34 7.01 30.08 14.54
CA ARG A 34 7.21 31.50 14.21
C ARG A 34 7.65 32.34 15.41
N LYS A 35 7.26 31.92 16.62
CA LYS A 35 7.60 32.59 17.88
C LYS A 35 8.95 32.12 18.42
N VAL A 36 9.24 30.81 18.37
CA VAL A 36 10.52 30.23 18.83
C VAL A 36 11.70 30.78 18.05
N ILE A 37 11.52 31.01 16.75
CA ILE A 37 12.56 31.63 15.92
C ILE A 37 12.91 33.02 16.45
N LYS A 38 11.99 33.79 17.06
CA LYS A 38 12.26 35.15 17.56
C LYS A 38 13.03 35.21 18.88
N LEU A 39 13.14 34.09 19.61
CA LEU A 39 13.75 34.10 20.94
C LEU A 39 15.20 34.59 20.89
N PRO A 40 15.62 35.52 21.78
CA PRO A 40 16.98 36.06 21.84
C PRO A 40 18.06 34.98 21.90
N GLU A 41 17.82 33.93 22.67
CA GLU A 41 18.71 32.79 22.89
C GLU A 41 18.95 31.97 21.61
N ASN A 42 18.05 32.10 20.63
CA ASN A 42 18.11 31.38 19.37
C ASN A 42 18.70 32.22 18.22
N GLN A 43 19.11 33.48 18.44
CA GLN A 43 19.45 34.42 17.36
C GLN A 43 20.49 33.89 16.35
N GLU A 44 21.47 33.13 16.81
CA GLU A 44 22.53 32.53 15.98
C GLU A 44 22.12 31.22 15.25
N ARG A 45 20.90 30.72 15.53
CA ARG A 45 20.38 29.45 14.98
C ARG A 45 19.62 29.70 13.68
N LYS A 46 19.74 28.74 12.76
CA LYS A 46 19.06 28.71 11.45
C LYS A 46 18.03 27.59 11.45
N PHE A 47 16.82 27.92 11.02
CA PHE A 47 15.65 27.05 11.08
C PHE A 47 15.18 26.65 9.68
N ILE A 48 14.62 25.45 9.57
CA ILE A 48 14.06 24.92 8.34
C ILE A 48 12.68 24.36 8.66
N TYR A 49 11.68 24.77 7.89
CA TYR A 49 10.34 24.21 7.92
C TYR A 49 10.11 23.42 6.62
N LEU A 50 9.89 22.12 6.78
CA LEU A 50 9.55 21.21 5.70
C LEU A 50 8.12 20.73 5.88
N ALA A 51 7.38 20.73 4.78
CA ALA A 51 6.06 20.12 4.71
C ALA A 51 5.95 19.36 3.39
N ASN A 52 5.07 18.37 3.33
CA ASN A 52 4.96 17.56 2.11
C ASN A 52 4.27 18.30 0.97
N ARG A 53 3.73 19.51 1.22
CA ARG A 53 2.76 20.15 0.34
C ARG A 53 3.02 21.64 0.17
N LYS A 54 2.89 22.11 -1.07
CA LYS A 54 3.09 23.51 -1.47
C LYS A 54 2.16 24.46 -0.68
N GLN A 55 0.94 24.04 -0.36
CA GLN A 55 -0.06 24.84 0.35
C GLN A 55 0.38 25.19 1.78
N LEU A 56 1.03 24.25 2.49
CA LEU A 56 1.53 24.50 3.85
C LEU A 56 2.73 25.43 3.85
N VAL A 57 3.62 25.27 2.88
CA VAL A 57 4.78 26.14 2.64
C VAL A 57 4.33 27.58 2.35
N GLU A 58 3.39 27.76 1.42
CA GLU A 58 2.81 29.07 1.11
C GLU A 58 2.08 29.67 2.31
N GLY A 59 1.33 28.86 3.06
CA GLY A 59 0.64 29.28 4.27
C GLY A 59 1.56 29.82 5.36
N MET A 60 2.67 29.13 5.62
CA MET A 60 3.68 29.59 6.57
C MET A 60 4.25 30.95 6.16
N GLY A 61 4.56 31.13 4.87
CA GLY A 61 5.05 32.41 4.34
C GLY A 61 4.04 33.56 4.50
N GLN A 62 2.77 33.32 4.13
CA GLN A 62 1.70 34.32 4.27
C GLN A 62 1.47 34.75 5.73
N ASP A 63 1.53 33.81 6.66
CA ASP A 63 1.37 34.14 8.08
C ASP A 63 2.55 34.93 8.63
N LEU A 64 3.78 34.62 8.20
CA LEU A 64 4.97 35.42 8.54
C LEU A 64 4.87 36.83 7.96
N ASP A 65 4.38 36.99 6.73
CA ASP A 65 4.14 38.31 6.14
C ASP A 65 3.13 39.13 6.95
N ARG A 66 2.02 38.52 7.40
CA ARG A 66 1.03 39.17 8.29
C ARG A 66 1.61 39.59 9.64
N GLU A 67 2.59 38.86 10.14
CA GLU A 67 3.33 39.21 11.36
C GLU A 67 4.48 40.20 11.12
N ASN A 68 4.56 40.81 9.93
CA ASN A 68 5.62 41.73 9.49
C ASN A 68 7.03 41.09 9.51
N GLN A 69 7.14 39.82 9.14
CA GLN A 69 8.40 39.05 9.14
C GLN A 69 8.89 38.67 7.74
N SER A 70 8.45 39.38 6.70
CA SER A 70 8.81 39.10 5.30
C SER A 70 10.32 39.14 5.02
N SER A 71 11.10 39.83 5.85
CA SER A 71 12.58 39.89 5.75
C SER A 71 13.30 38.73 6.43
N GLN A 72 12.60 37.87 7.18
CA GLN A 72 13.22 36.84 8.03
C GLN A 72 13.18 35.43 7.45
N TYR A 73 12.55 35.22 6.29
CA TYR A 73 12.44 33.90 5.68
C TYR A 73 12.67 33.91 4.17
N VAL A 74 12.95 32.73 3.63
CA VAL A 74 12.95 32.46 2.19
C VAL A 74 12.27 31.14 1.88
N ILE A 75 11.66 31.05 0.70
CA ILE A 75 10.99 29.85 0.23
C ILE A 75 11.80 29.21 -0.90
N LEU A 76 12.05 27.90 -0.81
CA LEU A 76 12.56 27.11 -1.92
C LEU A 76 11.40 26.66 -2.81
N HIS A 77 11.13 27.46 -3.84
CA HIS A 77 10.16 27.10 -4.88
C HIS A 77 10.74 26.11 -5.90
N ARG A 78 9.88 25.58 -6.78
CA ARG A 78 10.31 24.82 -7.96
C ARG A 78 11.18 25.70 -8.85
N ASP A 79 12.10 25.09 -9.59
CA ASP A 79 13.03 25.79 -10.48
C ASP A 79 12.30 26.74 -11.45
N LEU A 80 11.20 26.28 -12.05
CA LEU A 80 10.34 27.09 -12.91
C LEU A 80 9.76 28.30 -12.17
N ASP A 81 9.15 28.07 -11.01
CA ASP A 81 8.53 29.11 -10.19
C ASP A 81 9.57 30.19 -9.77
N VAL A 82 10.80 29.78 -9.44
CA VAL A 82 11.90 30.68 -9.06
C VAL A 82 12.30 31.61 -10.21
N VAL A 83 12.50 31.05 -11.41
CA VAL A 83 12.92 31.85 -12.59
C VAL A 83 11.79 32.79 -13.01
N LEU A 84 10.55 32.31 -13.08
CA LEU A 84 9.40 33.15 -13.43
C LEU A 84 9.19 34.30 -12.43
N ASN A 85 9.29 34.02 -11.13
CA ASN A 85 9.17 35.06 -10.10
C ASN A 85 10.28 36.10 -10.18
N THR A 86 11.52 35.67 -10.46
CA THR A 86 12.67 36.57 -10.61
C THR A 86 12.51 37.47 -11.84
N LEU A 87 12.16 36.89 -13.00
CA LEU A 87 11.89 37.64 -14.23
C LEU A 87 10.73 38.62 -14.05
N LYS A 88 9.67 38.22 -13.34
CA LYS A 88 8.49 39.08 -13.09
C LYS A 88 8.79 40.25 -12.16
N ARG A 89 9.58 40.05 -11.09
CA ARG A 89 9.79 41.06 -10.04
C ARG A 89 11.06 41.89 -10.21
N GLN A 90 12.08 41.34 -10.86
CA GLN A 90 13.44 41.92 -10.90
C GLN A 90 14.01 41.95 -12.33
N ARG A 91 13.14 42.09 -13.34
CA ARG A 91 13.50 42.01 -14.77
C ARG A 91 14.73 42.84 -15.15
N SER A 92 14.73 44.13 -14.83
CA SER A 92 15.80 45.05 -15.25
C SER A 92 17.15 44.63 -14.65
N ALA A 93 17.19 44.35 -13.34
CA ALA A 93 18.40 43.91 -12.66
C ALA A 93 18.86 42.52 -13.12
N PHE A 94 17.94 41.64 -13.52
CA PHE A 94 18.25 40.32 -14.07
C PHE A 94 19.06 40.44 -15.38
N TYR A 95 18.57 41.24 -16.32
CA TYR A 95 19.25 41.44 -17.60
C TYR A 95 20.53 42.27 -17.46
N GLU A 96 20.56 43.25 -16.56
CA GLU A 96 21.78 44.01 -16.24
C GLU A 96 22.92 43.09 -15.81
N LEU A 97 22.64 42.12 -14.93
CA LEU A 97 23.63 41.12 -14.54
C LEU A 97 23.98 40.19 -15.70
N LEU A 98 22.98 39.61 -16.39
CA LEU A 98 23.17 38.65 -17.48
C LEU A 98 24.01 39.21 -18.64
N GLU A 99 23.91 40.52 -18.91
CA GLU A 99 24.62 41.22 -19.98
C GLU A 99 25.90 41.89 -19.51
N SER A 100 26.17 41.92 -18.21
CA SER A 100 27.39 42.53 -17.67
C SER A 100 28.64 41.81 -18.20
N ALA A 101 29.68 42.60 -18.53
CA ALA A 101 30.98 42.06 -18.93
C ALA A 101 31.55 41.12 -17.87
N PHE A 102 31.31 41.42 -16.59
CA PHE A 102 31.69 40.61 -15.46
C PHE A 102 31.04 39.21 -15.48
N PHE A 103 29.72 39.12 -15.66
CA PHE A 103 29.04 37.82 -15.74
C PHE A 103 29.52 36.99 -16.93
N ILE A 104 29.64 37.62 -18.11
CA ILE A 104 30.10 36.98 -19.35
C ILE A 104 31.52 36.41 -19.17
N GLU A 105 32.42 37.16 -18.53
CA GLU A 105 33.77 36.71 -18.22
C GLU A 105 33.76 35.46 -17.33
N LYS A 106 32.90 35.40 -16.31
CA LYS A 106 32.84 34.24 -15.40
C LYS A 106 32.23 33.00 -16.06
N VAL A 107 31.20 33.17 -16.89
CA VAL A 107 30.68 32.08 -17.73
C VAL A 107 31.75 31.60 -18.72
N LYS A 108 32.54 32.50 -19.30
CA LYS A 108 33.66 32.12 -20.18
C LYS A 108 34.69 31.29 -19.42
N ARG A 109 35.10 31.72 -18.23
CA ARG A 109 36.04 30.98 -17.37
C ARG A 109 35.51 29.60 -16.99
N TRP A 110 34.21 29.49 -16.69
CA TRP A 110 33.55 28.20 -16.48
C TRP A 110 33.62 27.32 -17.73
N ASN A 111 33.25 27.87 -18.90
CA ASN A 111 33.26 27.15 -20.18
C ASN A 111 34.67 26.69 -20.59
N ASP A 112 35.70 27.47 -20.28
CA ASP A 112 37.10 27.14 -20.54
C ASP A 112 37.57 25.97 -19.66
N SER A 113 37.01 25.86 -18.45
CA SER A 113 37.28 24.76 -17.51
C SER A 113 36.36 23.54 -17.74
N ASN A 114 35.22 23.71 -18.42
CA ASN A 114 34.17 22.69 -18.59
C ASN A 114 33.76 22.54 -20.06
N LEU A 115 34.69 22.07 -20.90
CA LEU A 115 34.53 21.99 -22.36
C LEU A 115 33.32 21.17 -22.82
N ARG A 116 32.79 20.25 -22.01
CA ARG A 116 31.63 19.40 -22.32
C ARG A 116 30.28 19.96 -21.85
N ARG A 117 30.27 20.95 -20.95
CA ARG A 117 29.06 21.59 -20.39
C ARG A 117 29.10 23.10 -20.62
N ARG A 118 29.32 23.51 -21.87
CA ARG A 118 29.42 24.93 -22.21
C ARG A 118 28.04 25.56 -22.14
N ILE A 119 27.97 26.67 -21.43
CA ILE A 119 26.78 27.53 -21.40
C ILE A 119 26.77 28.38 -22.67
N ASP A 120 25.73 28.21 -23.48
CA ASP A 120 25.46 29.03 -24.66
C ASP A 120 24.51 30.19 -24.31
N LEU A 121 25.08 31.38 -24.09
CA LEU A 121 24.33 32.57 -23.69
C LEU A 121 23.19 32.95 -24.67
N PRO A 122 23.34 32.83 -26.01
CA PRO A 122 22.22 32.92 -26.95
C PRO A 122 21.04 31.99 -26.64
N THR A 123 21.29 30.73 -26.29
CA THR A 123 20.24 29.77 -25.88
C THR A 123 19.62 30.13 -24.54
N VAL A 124 20.40 30.65 -23.59
CA VAL A 124 19.89 31.18 -22.31
C VAL A 124 18.92 32.34 -22.57
N ARG A 125 19.29 33.30 -23.43
CA ARG A 125 18.43 34.44 -23.81
C ARG A 125 17.14 33.99 -24.49
N ARG A 126 17.21 33.02 -25.41
CA ARG A 126 16.00 32.43 -26.03
C ARG A 126 15.09 31.81 -24.98
N SER A 127 15.65 31.06 -24.03
CA SER A 127 14.89 30.45 -22.93
C SER A 127 14.24 31.49 -22.02
N CYS A 128 14.93 32.59 -21.68
CA CYS A 128 14.34 33.71 -20.96
C CYS A 128 13.13 34.30 -21.71
N LYS A 129 13.27 34.52 -23.03
CA LYS A 129 12.19 35.08 -23.86
C LYS A 129 10.96 34.16 -23.89
N THR A 130 11.15 32.85 -24.07
CA THR A 130 10.06 31.87 -24.02
C THR A 130 9.33 31.89 -22.67
N LEU A 131 10.08 31.98 -21.56
CA LEU A 131 9.47 32.08 -20.23
C LEU A 131 8.71 33.41 -20.03
N GLU A 132 9.23 34.52 -20.58
CA GLU A 132 8.55 35.83 -20.50
C GLU A 132 7.25 35.89 -21.31
N GLU A 133 7.20 35.29 -22.50
CA GLU A 133 5.99 35.22 -23.34
C GLU A 133 4.80 34.56 -22.61
N ILE A 134 5.10 33.58 -21.77
CA ILE A 134 4.13 32.89 -20.92
C ILE A 134 3.63 33.80 -19.78
N ILE A 135 4.54 34.55 -19.13
CA ILE A 135 4.20 35.49 -18.05
C ILE A 135 3.16 36.52 -18.53
N THR A 136 3.25 36.92 -19.80
CA THR A 136 2.33 37.90 -20.41
C THR A 136 0.98 37.32 -20.84
N THR A 137 0.84 36.00 -21.01
CA THR A 137 -0.33 35.39 -21.67
C THR A 137 -1.27 34.62 -20.74
N GLN A 138 -0.80 34.08 -19.59
CA GLN A 138 -1.64 33.26 -18.72
C GLN A 138 -1.43 33.53 -17.22
N VAL A 139 -2.54 33.53 -16.47
CA VAL A 139 -2.54 33.68 -14.99
C VAL A 139 -2.37 32.34 -14.26
N VAL A 140 -2.65 31.21 -14.93
CA VAL A 140 -2.49 29.83 -14.44
C VAL A 140 -2.04 28.95 -15.60
N LEU A 141 -0.95 28.20 -15.41
CA LEU A 141 -0.43 27.28 -16.41
C LEU A 141 -1.00 25.88 -16.21
N PRO A 142 -1.56 25.23 -17.26
CA PRO A 142 -1.85 23.80 -17.24
C PRO A 142 -0.57 22.98 -16.96
N SER A 143 -0.69 21.82 -16.31
CA SER A 143 0.46 20.95 -15.96
C SER A 143 1.33 20.60 -17.17
N ILE A 144 0.71 20.30 -18.31
CA ILE A 144 1.39 20.00 -19.57
C ILE A 144 2.28 21.18 -20.02
N VAL A 145 1.81 22.41 -19.81
CA VAL A 145 2.58 23.61 -20.16
C VAL A 145 3.73 23.82 -19.17
N GLU A 146 3.51 23.58 -17.87
CA GLU A 146 4.58 23.63 -16.88
C GLU A 146 5.72 22.65 -17.19
N GLU A 147 5.40 21.42 -17.59
CA GLU A 147 6.38 20.40 -17.98
C GLU A 147 7.21 20.84 -19.20
N GLN A 148 6.58 21.48 -20.18
CA GLN A 148 7.27 22.01 -21.36
C GLN A 148 8.20 23.19 -21.04
N LEU A 149 7.89 24.00 -20.03
CA LEU A 149 8.69 25.18 -19.65
C LEU A 149 9.83 24.86 -18.69
N GLN A 150 9.73 23.77 -17.93
CA GLN A 150 10.72 23.42 -16.93
C GLN A 150 12.16 23.28 -17.47
N PRO A 151 12.39 22.71 -18.68
CA PRO A 151 13.71 22.72 -19.32
C PRO A 151 14.30 24.12 -19.53
N HIS A 152 13.48 25.10 -19.93
CA HIS A 152 13.93 26.48 -20.13
C HIS A 152 14.39 27.13 -18.82
N ALA A 153 13.67 26.90 -17.72
CA ALA A 153 14.07 27.40 -16.41
C ALA A 153 15.39 26.76 -15.94
N ARG A 154 15.61 25.47 -16.18
CA ARG A 154 16.87 24.79 -15.88
C ARG A 154 18.05 25.37 -16.66
N ILE A 155 17.88 25.68 -17.95
CA ILE A 155 18.92 26.34 -18.77
C ILE A 155 19.34 27.67 -18.14
N VAL A 156 18.36 28.47 -17.70
CA VAL A 156 18.63 29.75 -17.04
C VAL A 156 19.40 29.54 -15.73
N LEU A 157 18.92 28.67 -14.84
CA LEU A 157 19.59 28.42 -13.56
C LEU A 157 21.03 27.89 -13.75
N GLU A 158 21.25 26.95 -14.68
CA GLU A 158 22.59 26.43 -14.96
C GLU A 158 23.57 27.51 -15.45
N ALA A 159 23.10 28.52 -16.20
CA ALA A 159 23.95 29.64 -16.61
C ALA A 159 24.42 30.50 -15.43
N PHE A 160 23.50 30.83 -14.51
CA PHE A 160 23.85 31.62 -13.31
C PHE A 160 24.68 30.80 -12.30
N LYS A 161 24.42 29.50 -12.19
CA LYS A 161 25.25 28.56 -11.43
C LYS A 161 26.66 28.49 -12.00
N ALA A 162 26.81 28.31 -13.30
CA ALA A 162 28.10 28.32 -13.98
C ALA A 162 28.88 29.61 -13.74
N ALA A 163 28.22 30.78 -13.79
CA ALA A 163 28.86 32.06 -13.47
C ALA A 163 29.39 32.11 -12.03
N LEU A 164 28.62 31.64 -11.04
CA LEU A 164 29.05 31.54 -9.65
C LEU A 164 30.27 30.63 -9.48
N LEU A 165 30.21 29.43 -10.06
CA LEU A 165 31.30 28.45 -9.96
C LEU A 165 32.56 28.94 -10.70
N GLY A 166 32.40 29.62 -11.84
CA GLY A 166 33.49 30.27 -12.58
C GLY A 166 34.12 31.46 -11.83
N ALA A 167 33.39 32.10 -10.91
CA ALA A 167 33.91 33.15 -10.04
C ALA A 167 34.62 32.61 -8.78
N GLY A 168 34.35 31.35 -8.42
CA GLY A 168 34.90 30.66 -7.26
C GLY A 168 36.36 30.26 -7.40
N ASN A 169 37.02 30.08 -6.25
CA ASN A 169 38.24 29.29 -6.08
C ASN A 169 37.89 28.09 -5.17
N LYS A 170 38.75 27.06 -5.04
CA LYS A 170 38.49 25.84 -4.23
C LYS A 170 38.09 26.08 -2.74
N ARG A 171 38.02 27.33 -2.27
CA ARG A 171 37.74 27.71 -0.87
C ARG A 171 36.72 28.86 -0.73
N ASP A 172 35.97 29.22 -1.77
CA ASP A 172 34.82 30.15 -1.74
C ASP A 172 35.11 31.56 -1.20
N THR A 173 36.38 31.94 -1.16
CA THR A 173 36.89 33.20 -0.58
C THR A 173 37.24 34.23 -1.65
N SER A 174 37.07 33.88 -2.92
CA SER A 174 37.28 34.79 -4.05
C SER A 174 36.39 36.04 -3.95
N PRO A 175 36.95 37.27 -4.03
CA PRO A 175 36.16 38.50 -4.07
C PRO A 175 35.10 38.50 -5.17
N ASP A 176 35.40 37.90 -6.33
CA ASP A 176 34.46 37.77 -7.44
C ASP A 176 33.27 36.87 -7.09
N TYR A 177 33.53 35.77 -6.38
CA TYR A 177 32.48 34.89 -5.89
C TYR A 177 31.59 35.61 -4.88
N GLN A 178 32.19 36.31 -3.92
CA GLN A 178 31.45 37.07 -2.91
C GLN A 178 30.55 38.12 -3.59
N LYS A 179 31.08 38.85 -4.59
CA LYS A 179 30.32 39.82 -5.39
C LYS A 179 29.10 39.21 -6.08
N LEU A 180 29.24 38.03 -6.71
CA LEU A 180 28.09 37.35 -7.32
C LEU A 180 27.13 36.78 -6.26
N ALA A 181 27.64 36.12 -5.23
CA ALA A 181 26.85 35.50 -4.18
C ALA A 181 26.03 36.51 -3.37
N ASP A 182 26.50 37.77 -3.27
CA ASP A 182 25.78 38.88 -2.66
C ASP A 182 24.80 39.59 -3.61
N HIS A 183 24.81 39.27 -4.90
CA HIS A 183 23.95 39.91 -5.87
C HIS A 183 22.46 39.54 -5.66
N PRO A 184 21.52 40.50 -5.66
CA PRO A 184 20.10 40.23 -5.42
C PRO A 184 19.50 39.18 -6.37
N ILE A 185 19.87 39.20 -7.65
CA ILE A 185 19.42 38.22 -8.64
C ILE A 185 19.90 36.80 -8.31
N ILE A 186 21.16 36.65 -7.90
CA ILE A 186 21.70 35.33 -7.51
C ILE A 186 20.94 34.79 -6.29
N GLN A 187 20.68 35.64 -5.31
CA GLN A 187 19.95 35.26 -4.11
C GLN A 187 18.45 35.02 -4.36
N SER A 188 17.87 35.64 -5.40
CA SER A 188 16.51 35.35 -5.88
C SER A 188 16.44 34.00 -6.60
N LEU A 189 17.42 33.71 -7.46
CA LEU A 189 17.50 32.45 -8.22
C LEU A 189 17.92 31.25 -7.35
N PHE A 190 18.70 31.50 -6.29
CA PHE A 190 19.17 30.48 -5.36
C PHE A 190 18.89 30.90 -3.91
N PRO A 191 17.65 30.76 -3.42
CA PRO A 191 17.24 31.29 -2.12
C PRO A 191 18.04 30.74 -0.94
N PHE A 192 18.63 29.55 -1.06
CA PHE A 192 19.50 29.00 -0.02
C PHE A 192 20.81 29.78 0.16
N VAL A 193 21.30 30.45 -0.89
CA VAL A 193 22.44 31.38 -0.81
C VAL A 193 22.08 32.55 0.09
N ALA A 194 20.87 33.10 -0.07
CA ALA A 194 20.35 34.16 0.80
C ALA A 194 20.26 33.67 2.25
N PHE A 195 19.67 32.49 2.47
CA PHE A 195 19.54 31.88 3.80
C PHE A 195 20.89 31.68 4.53
N LYS A 196 21.93 31.28 3.81
CA LYS A 196 23.28 31.13 4.38
C LYS A 196 23.93 32.47 4.70
N ARG A 197 23.85 33.44 3.79
CA ARG A 197 24.68 34.67 3.84
C ARG A 197 24.05 35.79 4.65
N ARG A 198 22.73 35.91 4.64
CA ARG A 198 22.00 36.98 5.32
C ARG A 198 21.69 36.58 6.76
N PRO A 199 22.23 37.27 7.79
CA PRO A 199 21.93 36.97 9.19
C PRO A 199 20.44 37.11 9.52
N GLU A 200 19.76 38.07 8.92
CA GLU A 200 18.35 38.37 9.15
C GLU A 200 17.40 37.26 8.67
N ILE A 201 17.79 36.48 7.65
CA ILE A 201 16.99 35.38 7.11
C ILE A 201 17.21 34.14 7.96
N ARG A 202 16.30 33.87 8.89
CA ARG A 202 16.47 32.82 9.90
C ARG A 202 15.66 31.55 9.63
N LEU A 203 14.69 31.61 8.72
CA LEU A 203 13.85 30.48 8.34
C LEU A 203 13.94 30.17 6.85
N LEU A 204 14.19 28.90 6.53
CA LEU A 204 14.02 28.34 5.20
C LEU A 204 12.71 27.54 5.17
N ILE A 205 11.86 27.80 4.19
CA ILE A 205 10.60 27.07 4.01
C ILE A 205 10.68 26.29 2.70
N ALA A 206 10.41 24.99 2.72
CA ALA A 206 10.51 24.16 1.53
C ALA A 206 9.53 22.99 1.55
N THR A 207 9.23 22.44 0.37
CA THR A 207 8.50 21.18 0.30
C THR A 207 9.45 19.99 0.41
N ILE A 208 8.97 18.85 0.92
CA ILE A 208 9.77 17.64 1.00
C ILE A 208 10.33 17.23 -0.37
N GLN A 209 9.52 17.37 -1.44
CA GLN A 209 9.92 17.06 -2.81
C GLN A 209 11.09 17.93 -3.27
N LYS A 210 11.05 19.25 -2.99
CA LYS A 210 12.14 20.15 -3.39
C LYS A 210 13.43 19.83 -2.63
N THR A 211 13.34 19.49 -1.34
CA THR A 211 14.51 19.07 -0.57
C THR A 211 15.03 17.68 -0.92
N PHE A 212 14.15 16.78 -1.37
CA PHE A 212 14.49 15.44 -1.81
C PHE A 212 15.29 15.47 -3.12
N TYR A 213 14.77 16.12 -4.17
CA TYR A 213 15.49 16.25 -5.46
C TYR A 213 16.69 17.21 -5.39
N GLY A 214 16.67 18.14 -4.44
CA GLY A 214 17.79 19.01 -4.12
C GLY A 214 17.72 20.42 -4.72
N PHE A 215 18.68 21.23 -4.29
CA PHE A 215 18.81 22.64 -4.62
C PHE A 215 20.27 23.09 -4.50
N PHE A 216 20.61 24.18 -5.20
CA PHE A 216 21.96 24.71 -5.21
C PHE A 216 22.24 25.56 -3.97
N ASP A 217 23.34 25.28 -3.28
CA ASP A 217 23.67 25.91 -2.01
C ASP A 217 24.63 27.10 -2.11
N GLY A 218 24.94 27.50 -3.35
CA GLY A 218 25.93 28.50 -3.72
C GLY A 218 27.25 27.91 -4.23
N LEU A 219 27.51 26.63 -3.97
CA LEU A 219 28.77 25.94 -4.28
C LEU A 219 28.53 24.58 -4.93
N LYS A 220 27.54 23.84 -4.44
CA LYS A 220 27.16 22.54 -4.95
C LYS A 220 25.67 22.30 -4.77
N ASN A 221 25.15 21.31 -5.47
CA ASN A 221 23.81 20.83 -5.23
C ASN A 221 23.79 20.02 -3.92
N ILE A 222 22.86 20.35 -3.04
CA ILE A 222 22.58 19.61 -1.80
C ILE A 222 21.13 19.15 -1.79
N ASN A 223 20.85 18.14 -0.99
CA ASN A 223 19.52 17.56 -0.79
C ASN A 223 19.38 17.16 0.69
N LEU A 224 18.28 16.49 1.03
CA LEU A 224 17.91 16.12 2.39
C LEU A 224 19.01 15.35 3.15
N THR A 225 19.76 14.47 2.48
CA THR A 225 20.85 13.69 3.11
C THR A 225 22.13 14.50 3.38
N ARG A 226 22.24 15.71 2.81
CA ARG A 226 23.43 16.56 2.90
C ARG A 226 23.20 17.88 3.63
N MET A 227 22.04 18.05 4.24
CA MET A 227 21.76 19.21 5.07
C MET A 227 22.59 19.11 6.36
N LYS A 228 23.81 19.64 6.34
CA LYS A 228 24.73 19.66 7.49
C LYS A 228 25.32 21.06 7.64
N LYS A 229 25.25 21.63 8.84
CA LYS A 229 25.95 22.88 9.19
C LYS A 229 27.27 22.52 9.90
N LYS A 230 28.37 23.19 9.56
CA LYS A 230 29.71 22.93 10.14
C LYS A 230 29.75 23.12 11.68
N ASP A 231 28.93 24.02 12.21
CA ASP A 231 28.97 24.47 13.62
C ASP A 231 27.65 24.19 14.38
N GLY A 232 27.15 22.95 14.37
CA GLY A 232 26.05 22.51 15.25
C GLY A 232 24.65 22.40 14.63
N GLY A 233 24.54 21.83 13.42
CA GLY A 233 23.28 21.41 12.79
C GLY A 233 22.27 22.53 12.45
N TYR A 234 21.27 22.21 11.63
CA TYR A 234 20.06 23.05 11.49
C TYR A 234 18.99 22.60 12.48
N ILE A 235 18.02 23.46 12.78
CA ILE A 235 16.78 23.06 13.47
C ILE A 235 15.70 22.86 12.41
N ILE A 236 15.19 21.64 12.30
CA ILE A 236 14.31 21.22 11.21
C ILE A 236 12.95 20.81 11.79
N PHE A 237 11.88 21.41 11.27
CA PHE A 237 10.51 20.99 11.56
C PHE A 237 9.95 20.24 10.36
N LEU A 238 9.52 19.01 10.59
CA LEU A 238 8.82 18.17 9.63
C LEU A 238 7.33 18.21 9.98
N ASP A 239 6.56 19.04 9.27
CA ASP A 239 5.11 19.09 9.44
C ASP A 239 4.43 17.92 8.72
N GLU A 240 3.26 17.51 9.20
CA GLU A 240 2.52 16.35 8.72
C GLU A 240 3.35 15.04 8.75
N PHE A 241 4.12 14.82 9.83
CA PHE A 241 5.06 13.71 9.96
C PHE A 241 4.42 12.33 9.76
N ASP A 242 3.13 12.16 10.11
CA ASP A 242 2.37 10.92 9.91
C ASP A 242 2.34 10.43 8.45
N PHE A 243 2.38 11.36 7.48
CA PHE A 243 2.34 11.04 6.05
C PHE A 243 3.72 11.04 5.40
N LEU A 244 4.73 11.51 6.12
CA LEU A 244 6.06 11.75 5.57
C LEU A 244 6.73 10.46 5.09
N GLU A 245 6.55 9.34 5.79
CA GLU A 245 7.11 8.06 5.34
C GLU A 245 6.52 7.67 3.98
N ASN A 246 5.20 7.63 3.86
CA ASN A 246 4.53 7.27 2.61
C ASN A 246 4.88 8.22 1.46
N ASP A 247 4.94 9.53 1.71
CA ASP A 247 5.37 10.51 0.71
C ASP A 247 6.84 10.31 0.27
N LEU A 248 7.73 9.93 1.19
CA LEU A 248 9.12 9.60 0.86
C LEU A 248 9.22 8.29 0.08
N VAL A 249 8.47 7.24 0.45
CA VAL A 249 8.39 5.99 -0.34
C VAL A 249 7.93 6.31 -1.76
N GLY A 250 6.87 7.10 -1.92
CA GLY A 250 6.37 7.51 -3.22
C GLY A 250 7.34 8.35 -4.05
N LEU A 251 8.28 9.08 -3.42
CA LEU A 251 9.37 9.78 -4.11
C LEU A 251 10.48 8.82 -4.52
N ILE A 252 10.94 7.97 -3.60
CA ILE A 252 12.01 6.99 -3.83
C ILE A 252 11.62 6.01 -4.93
N CYS A 253 10.39 5.49 -4.90
CA CYS A 253 9.91 4.52 -5.88
C CYS A 253 9.78 5.12 -7.30
N ARG A 254 9.54 6.44 -7.41
CA ARG A 254 9.52 7.17 -8.68
C ARG A 254 10.90 7.59 -9.19
N GLU A 255 11.94 7.55 -8.35
CA GLU A 255 13.29 7.81 -8.84
C GLU A 255 13.71 6.77 -9.89
N PRO A 256 14.42 7.19 -10.94
CA PRO A 256 15.00 6.25 -11.90
C PRO A 256 15.91 5.26 -11.18
N HIS A 257 15.80 3.99 -11.56
CA HIS A 257 16.64 2.92 -11.05
C HIS A 257 17.25 2.18 -12.23
N VAL A 258 18.36 1.48 -11.99
CA VAL A 258 18.96 0.61 -13.00
C VAL A 258 18.01 -0.54 -13.30
N ARG A 259 17.41 -0.53 -14.49
CA ARG A 259 16.44 -1.55 -14.91
C ARG A 259 17.09 -2.85 -15.37
N ASN A 260 18.33 -2.77 -15.87
CA ASN A 260 19.11 -3.92 -16.34
C ASN A 260 20.52 -3.87 -15.74
N PRO A 261 20.73 -4.46 -14.55
CA PRO A 261 22.05 -4.46 -13.90
C PRO A 261 23.09 -5.28 -14.68
N PHE A 262 22.68 -6.33 -15.41
CA PHE A 262 23.59 -7.13 -16.23
C PHE A 262 24.29 -6.31 -17.31
N TRP A 263 23.53 -5.42 -17.97
CA TRP A 263 24.06 -4.57 -19.02
C TRP A 263 24.98 -3.46 -18.48
N VAL A 264 24.67 -2.92 -17.28
CA VAL A 264 25.56 -1.96 -16.61
C VAL A 264 26.92 -2.61 -16.29
N ASP A 265 26.90 -3.79 -15.70
CA ASP A 265 28.09 -4.53 -15.31
C ASP A 265 28.94 -4.91 -16.53
N GLU A 266 28.31 -5.40 -17.60
CA GLU A 266 28.99 -5.71 -18.87
C GLU A 266 29.72 -4.49 -19.43
N LEU A 267 29.00 -3.37 -19.59
CA LEU A 267 29.55 -2.17 -20.20
C LEU A 267 30.71 -1.59 -19.39
N PHE A 268 30.55 -1.56 -18.07
CA PHE A 268 31.61 -1.13 -17.16
C PHE A 268 32.82 -2.06 -17.25
N TYR A 269 32.62 -3.37 -17.15
CA TYR A 269 33.68 -4.36 -17.20
C TYR A 269 34.44 -4.31 -18.52
N ARG A 270 33.74 -4.29 -19.68
CA ARG A 270 34.37 -4.20 -21.00
C ARG A 270 35.17 -2.92 -21.15
N ALA A 271 34.62 -1.78 -20.75
CA ALA A 271 35.34 -0.51 -20.79
C ALA A 271 36.61 -0.56 -19.91
N MET A 272 36.48 -1.00 -18.65
CA MET A 272 37.57 -0.95 -17.68
C MET A 272 38.63 -2.04 -17.93
N LYS A 273 38.23 -3.31 -18.00
CA LYS A 273 39.15 -4.44 -18.13
C LYS A 273 39.85 -4.47 -19.49
N ARG A 274 39.11 -4.27 -20.59
CA ARG A 274 39.69 -4.42 -21.95
C ARG A 274 40.46 -3.18 -22.40
N HIS A 275 40.00 -1.98 -22.03
CA HIS A 275 40.52 -0.74 -22.62
C HIS A 275 41.27 0.19 -21.66
N LYS A 276 40.95 0.21 -20.36
CA LYS A 276 41.53 1.21 -19.43
C LYS A 276 42.59 0.65 -18.50
N LEU A 277 42.27 -0.40 -17.74
CA LEU A 277 43.19 -0.99 -16.76
C LEU A 277 44.53 -1.50 -17.35
N PRO A 278 44.58 -2.07 -18.58
CA PRO A 278 45.83 -2.51 -19.20
C PRO A 278 46.81 -1.37 -19.48
N LEU A 279 46.32 -0.13 -19.59
CA LEU A 279 47.18 1.03 -19.73
C LEU A 279 47.72 1.44 -18.35
N GLU A 280 48.97 1.08 -18.03
CA GLU A 280 49.60 1.43 -16.75
C GLU A 280 49.57 2.94 -16.47
N THR A 281 49.64 3.76 -17.52
CA THR A 281 49.61 5.23 -17.48
C THR A 281 48.21 5.83 -17.49
N TYR A 282 47.14 5.05 -17.38
CA TYR A 282 45.77 5.59 -17.35
C TYR A 282 45.62 6.57 -16.16
N PRO A 283 45.36 7.87 -16.41
CA PRO A 283 45.51 8.92 -15.41
C PRO A 283 44.27 9.00 -14.51
N ILE A 284 44.10 8.00 -13.65
CA ILE A 284 43.11 8.00 -12.57
C ILE A 284 43.81 7.93 -11.21
N PRO A 285 43.28 8.60 -10.17
CA PRO A 285 43.78 8.46 -8.80
C PRO A 285 43.90 7.00 -8.37
N GLY A 286 44.94 6.68 -7.59
CA GLY A 286 45.29 5.30 -7.24
C GLY A 286 44.19 4.57 -6.45
N ASP A 287 43.47 5.29 -5.59
CA ASP A 287 42.32 4.79 -4.84
C ASP A 287 41.13 4.45 -5.74
N ILE A 288 40.82 5.30 -6.73
CA ILE A 288 39.79 5.03 -7.75
C ILE A 288 40.19 3.81 -8.59
N ARG A 289 41.46 3.72 -9.02
CA ARG A 289 41.95 2.56 -9.78
C ARG A 289 41.79 1.26 -9.01
N GLU A 290 42.11 1.26 -7.73
CA GLU A 290 42.01 0.06 -6.90
C GLU A 290 40.55 -0.38 -6.71
N ARG A 291 39.63 0.58 -6.54
CA ARG A 291 38.19 0.27 -6.49
C ARG A 291 37.66 -0.30 -7.81
N ILE A 292 38.08 0.23 -8.95
CA ILE A 292 37.72 -0.33 -10.26
C ILE A 292 38.22 -1.77 -10.39
N LYS A 293 39.46 -2.06 -9.93
CA LYS A 293 39.96 -3.44 -9.90
C LYS A 293 39.13 -4.32 -8.98
N GLN A 294 38.76 -3.86 -7.79
CA GLN A 294 37.91 -4.61 -6.86
C GLN A 294 36.54 -4.95 -7.47
N ILE A 295 35.92 -4.01 -8.18
CA ILE A 295 34.67 -4.27 -8.91
C ILE A 295 34.89 -5.33 -9.99
N ASN A 296 35.94 -5.20 -10.80
CA ASN A 296 36.23 -6.18 -11.86
C ASN A 296 36.58 -7.57 -11.30
N LEU A 297 37.19 -7.65 -10.10
CA LEU A 297 37.46 -8.92 -9.42
C LEU A 297 36.18 -9.68 -9.07
N ILE A 298 35.05 -9.00 -8.82
CA ILE A 298 33.77 -9.68 -8.60
C ILE A 298 33.38 -10.47 -9.86
N ILE A 299 33.62 -9.91 -11.05
CA ILE A 299 33.30 -10.59 -12.31
C ILE A 299 34.38 -11.64 -12.63
N ASP A 300 35.66 -11.26 -12.63
CA ASP A 300 36.78 -12.15 -12.97
C ASP A 300 36.88 -13.36 -12.03
N HIS A 301 36.82 -13.13 -10.73
CA HIS A 301 37.07 -14.19 -9.75
C HIS A 301 35.78 -14.83 -9.26
N ASP A 302 34.80 -14.04 -8.80
CA ASP A 302 33.62 -14.62 -8.13
C ASP A 302 32.59 -15.21 -9.10
N ILE A 303 32.55 -14.75 -10.36
CA ILE A 303 31.65 -15.28 -11.40
C ILE A 303 32.41 -16.20 -12.36
N ILE A 304 33.48 -15.72 -13.01
CA ILE A 304 34.19 -16.52 -14.02
C ILE A 304 34.99 -17.65 -13.35
N ASP A 305 35.92 -17.35 -12.43
CA ASP A 305 36.79 -18.39 -11.85
C ASP A 305 36.06 -19.33 -10.88
N GLN A 306 35.20 -18.79 -9.99
CA GLN A 306 34.54 -19.57 -8.94
C GLN A 306 33.27 -20.28 -9.40
N GLN A 307 32.44 -19.61 -10.22
CA GLN A 307 31.18 -20.20 -10.69
C GLN A 307 31.32 -20.85 -12.07
N GLY A 308 32.38 -20.55 -12.82
CA GLY A 308 32.60 -21.12 -14.16
C GLY A 308 31.64 -20.59 -15.22
N LEU A 309 31.02 -19.42 -14.99
CA LEU A 309 30.03 -18.82 -15.89
C LEU A 309 30.69 -17.80 -16.83
N HIS A 310 30.40 -17.87 -18.13
CA HIS A 310 30.98 -16.97 -19.15
C HIS A 310 30.29 -15.59 -19.22
N PHE A 311 30.09 -14.93 -18.07
CA PHE A 311 29.61 -13.55 -18.00
C PHE A 311 30.80 -12.57 -18.01
N PRO A 312 30.74 -11.41 -18.71
CA PRO A 312 29.59 -10.85 -19.41
C PRO A 312 29.59 -11.09 -20.93
N ASP A 313 30.30 -12.12 -21.42
CA ASP A 313 30.25 -12.47 -22.83
C ASP A 313 28.91 -13.11 -23.21
N ILE A 314 28.29 -13.83 -22.27
CA ILE A 314 26.87 -14.20 -22.28
C ILE A 314 26.13 -13.30 -21.29
N ASN A 315 25.03 -12.69 -21.73
CA ASN A 315 24.18 -11.81 -20.91
C ASN A 315 22.67 -11.92 -21.25
N GLN A 316 22.32 -12.77 -22.21
CA GLN A 316 20.94 -13.05 -22.62
C GLN A 316 20.37 -14.17 -21.75
N PHE A 317 19.07 -14.08 -21.44
CA PHE A 317 18.37 -15.09 -20.64
C PHE A 317 17.29 -15.76 -21.46
N THR A 318 17.22 -17.08 -21.35
CA THR A 318 16.14 -17.88 -21.90
C THR A 318 15.48 -18.67 -20.78
N SER A 319 14.22 -19.05 -20.94
CA SER A 319 13.55 -19.91 -19.98
C SER A 319 12.37 -20.63 -20.59
N ASN A 320 12.24 -21.89 -20.23
CA ASN A 320 11.06 -22.70 -20.53
C ASN A 320 10.05 -22.68 -19.37
N ILE A 321 10.32 -21.98 -18.26
CA ILE A 321 9.45 -21.91 -17.08
C ILE A 321 8.06 -21.35 -17.46
N SER A 322 8.01 -20.42 -18.41
CA SER A 322 6.77 -19.81 -18.89
C SER A 322 6.05 -20.62 -19.98
N HIS A 323 6.77 -21.47 -20.72
CA HIS A 323 6.25 -22.38 -21.77
C HIS A 323 5.75 -23.71 -21.23
N GLN A 324 6.38 -24.23 -20.16
CA GLN A 324 5.85 -25.29 -19.30
C GLN A 324 4.58 -24.87 -18.56
N ARG A 325 4.10 -23.64 -18.78
CA ARG A 325 2.90 -23.07 -18.22
C ARG A 325 1.93 -22.75 -19.39
N PRO A 326 1.10 -23.68 -19.89
CA PRO A 326 0.16 -23.42 -21.00
C PRO A 326 -0.75 -22.19 -20.76
N LYS A 327 -1.06 -21.46 -21.83
CA LYS A 327 -2.10 -20.41 -21.84
C LYS A 327 -3.46 -21.06 -22.10
N ARG A 328 -4.46 -20.85 -21.25
CA ARG A 328 -5.87 -21.06 -21.62
C ARG A 328 -6.46 -19.79 -22.27
N LYS A 329 -7.43 -19.99 -23.18
CA LYS A 329 -8.28 -18.91 -23.71
C LYS A 329 -8.95 -18.19 -22.52
N GLY A 330 -8.53 -16.95 -22.25
CA GLY A 330 -9.18 -16.07 -21.28
C GLY A 330 -8.41 -15.78 -19.98
N GLU A 331 -7.28 -16.44 -19.72
CA GLU A 331 -6.40 -16.08 -18.60
C GLU A 331 -5.58 -14.82 -18.90
N LYS A 332 -5.52 -13.89 -17.94
CA LYS A 332 -4.68 -12.68 -18.03
C LYS A 332 -3.40 -12.73 -17.20
N THR A 333 -3.22 -13.70 -16.29
CA THR A 333 -2.17 -13.62 -15.27
C THR A 333 -1.26 -14.86 -15.23
N ARG A 334 0.05 -14.67 -15.34
CA ARG A 334 1.09 -15.69 -15.10
C ARG A 334 1.73 -15.46 -13.73
N LEU A 335 2.04 -16.52 -13.00
CA LEU A 335 2.85 -16.41 -11.78
C LEU A 335 4.29 -16.05 -12.15
N SER A 336 4.86 -15.07 -11.47
CA SER A 336 6.25 -14.66 -11.64
C SER A 336 7.21 -15.55 -10.85
N SER A 337 8.34 -15.90 -11.48
CA SER A 337 9.50 -16.43 -10.74
C SER A 337 10.37 -15.27 -10.32
N VAL A 338 10.51 -15.08 -9.00
CA VAL A 338 11.06 -13.87 -8.41
C VAL A 338 12.19 -14.20 -7.43
N ILE A 339 13.25 -13.39 -7.49
CA ILE A 339 14.35 -13.38 -6.51
C ILE A 339 14.31 -12.02 -5.79
N PHE A 340 13.83 -12.00 -4.54
CA PHE A 340 13.84 -10.83 -3.66
C PHE A 340 15.09 -10.84 -2.78
N ARG A 341 15.74 -9.69 -2.65
CA ARG A 341 17.04 -9.56 -1.99
C ARG A 341 17.12 -8.33 -1.10
N THR A 342 17.66 -8.57 0.09
CA THR A 342 18.27 -7.57 0.98
C THR A 342 19.72 -8.02 1.24
N LEU A 343 20.13 -8.28 2.48
CA LEU A 343 21.22 -9.21 2.79
C LEU A 343 20.79 -10.67 2.71
N HIS A 344 19.51 -10.93 2.96
CA HIS A 344 18.92 -12.26 2.81
C HIS A 344 18.23 -12.34 1.46
N THR A 345 18.37 -13.49 0.80
CA THR A 345 17.72 -13.74 -0.48
C THR A 345 16.57 -14.73 -0.31
N ILE A 346 15.43 -14.38 -0.88
CA ILE A 346 14.21 -15.18 -0.94
C ILE A 346 13.86 -15.38 -2.40
N SER A 347 13.77 -16.63 -2.83
CA SER A 347 13.32 -16.99 -4.17
C SER A 347 11.97 -17.70 -4.11
N THR A 348 11.08 -17.39 -5.05
CA THR A 348 9.79 -18.09 -5.18
C THR A 348 9.99 -19.53 -5.62
N ASP A 349 11.02 -19.77 -6.45
CA ASP A 349 11.37 -21.07 -6.99
C ASP A 349 12.86 -21.37 -6.76
N ASN A 350 13.26 -22.65 -6.77
CA ASN A 350 14.68 -23.02 -6.78
C ASN A 350 15.21 -22.85 -8.21
N LEU A 351 15.82 -21.69 -8.48
CA LEU A 351 16.27 -21.32 -9.81
C LEU A 351 17.71 -21.76 -10.07
N TYR A 352 17.92 -22.33 -11.25
CA TYR A 352 19.23 -22.74 -11.75
C TYR A 352 19.51 -22.10 -13.12
N LEU A 353 20.78 -21.90 -13.42
CA LEU A 353 21.29 -21.43 -14.70
C LEU A 353 21.99 -22.60 -15.40
N LYS A 354 21.54 -22.89 -16.60
CA LYS A 354 22.26 -23.73 -17.55
C LYS A 354 22.86 -22.83 -18.60
N GLU A 355 24.18 -22.83 -18.69
CA GLU A 355 24.86 -22.08 -19.74
C GLU A 355 24.69 -22.80 -21.08
N THR A 356 24.31 -22.04 -22.11
CA THR A 356 24.21 -22.50 -23.50
C THR A 356 25.14 -21.67 -24.38
N ASN A 357 25.29 -22.05 -25.65
CA ASN A 357 26.09 -21.28 -26.60
C ASN A 357 25.57 -19.85 -26.85
N ARG A 358 24.32 -19.52 -26.46
CA ARG A 358 23.70 -18.21 -26.73
C ARG A 358 23.24 -17.44 -25.48
N SER A 359 22.86 -18.14 -24.42
CA SER A 359 22.15 -17.56 -23.27
C SER A 359 22.40 -18.35 -21.99
N PHE A 360 22.05 -17.74 -20.86
CA PHE A 360 21.79 -18.47 -19.62
C PHE A 360 20.33 -18.92 -19.61
N GLU A 361 20.10 -20.23 -19.71
CA GLU A 361 18.78 -20.82 -19.58
C GLU A 361 18.40 -20.96 -18.09
N ILE A 362 17.31 -20.32 -17.67
CA ILE A 362 16.79 -20.37 -16.30
C ILE A 362 15.77 -21.50 -16.17
N ILE A 363 16.00 -22.44 -15.24
CA ILE A 363 15.13 -23.62 -14.98
C ILE A 363 14.82 -23.81 -13.49
N THR A 364 13.71 -24.48 -13.16
CA THR A 364 13.24 -24.74 -11.78
C THR A 364 13.49 -26.16 -11.24
N SER A 365 13.61 -27.16 -12.14
CA SER A 365 13.84 -28.56 -11.77
C SER A 365 14.95 -29.17 -12.62
N PRO A 366 16.03 -29.70 -12.02
CA PRO A 366 17.06 -30.41 -12.77
C PRO A 366 16.54 -31.79 -13.21
N ASN A 367 16.36 -32.02 -14.51
CA ASN A 367 16.01 -33.35 -15.04
C ASN A 367 17.12 -34.41 -14.80
N ASN A 368 18.32 -34.00 -14.39
CA ASN A 368 19.39 -34.88 -13.94
C ASN A 368 20.35 -34.11 -13.01
N LEU A 369 20.51 -34.55 -11.76
CA LEU A 369 21.44 -33.97 -10.77
C LEU A 369 22.94 -34.17 -11.10
N MET A 370 23.24 -34.84 -12.23
CA MET A 370 24.60 -35.17 -12.69
C MET A 370 25.10 -34.26 -13.83
N ASP A 371 24.31 -33.27 -14.28
CA ASP A 371 24.73 -32.35 -15.35
C ASP A 371 25.71 -31.30 -14.80
N GLN A 372 27.00 -31.40 -15.16
CA GLN A 372 28.07 -30.52 -14.66
C GLN A 372 27.94 -29.05 -15.13
N THR A 373 27.02 -28.76 -16.04
CA THR A 373 26.78 -27.40 -16.58
C THR A 373 25.67 -26.63 -15.86
N LEU A 374 25.17 -27.13 -14.73
CA LEU A 374 24.06 -26.53 -13.99
C LEU A 374 24.55 -25.79 -12.73
N HIS A 375 24.27 -24.49 -12.67
CA HIS A 375 24.69 -23.61 -11.59
C HIS A 375 23.46 -23.09 -10.83
N ARG A 376 23.56 -22.87 -9.52
CA ARG A 376 22.49 -22.18 -8.81
C ARG A 376 22.41 -20.74 -9.32
N ALA A 377 21.22 -20.27 -9.68
CA ALA A 377 21.06 -18.91 -10.18
C ALA A 377 21.42 -17.88 -9.11
N LEU A 378 21.01 -18.16 -7.87
CA LEU A 378 21.12 -17.21 -6.78
C LEU A 378 22.53 -16.57 -6.65
N PRO A 379 23.64 -17.30 -6.44
CA PRO A 379 24.97 -16.71 -6.35
C PRO A 379 25.36 -15.79 -7.51
N PHE A 380 24.94 -16.10 -8.74
CA PHE A 380 25.21 -15.26 -9.91
C PHE A 380 24.49 -13.92 -9.81
N PHE A 381 23.17 -13.94 -9.57
CA PHE A 381 22.38 -12.73 -9.33
C PHE A 381 22.92 -11.94 -8.14
N GLU A 382 23.44 -12.63 -7.11
CA GLU A 382 24.03 -12.01 -5.94
C GLU A 382 25.23 -11.13 -6.28
N LYS A 383 26.16 -11.67 -7.08
CA LYS A 383 27.38 -11.00 -7.51
C LYS A 383 27.12 -9.87 -8.50
N VAL A 384 26.17 -10.05 -9.42
CA VAL A 384 25.76 -9.00 -10.36
C VAL A 384 25.18 -7.79 -9.61
N SER A 385 24.22 -7.96 -8.69
CA SER A 385 23.70 -6.77 -7.99
C SER A 385 24.77 -6.07 -7.15
N LEU A 386 25.70 -6.84 -6.55
CA LEU A 386 26.80 -6.27 -5.77
C LEU A 386 27.75 -5.46 -6.65
N ALA A 387 28.14 -5.97 -7.82
CA ALA A 387 28.97 -5.24 -8.77
C ALA A 387 28.26 -3.97 -9.23
N CYS A 388 26.99 -4.07 -9.64
CA CYS A 388 26.18 -2.94 -10.05
C CYS A 388 26.08 -1.86 -8.95
N GLU A 389 25.82 -2.25 -7.71
CA GLU A 389 25.75 -1.33 -6.56
C GLU A 389 27.08 -0.61 -6.32
N LEU A 390 28.21 -1.31 -6.40
CA LEU A 390 29.54 -0.72 -6.24
C LEU A 390 29.91 0.20 -7.41
N ILE A 391 29.47 -0.12 -8.64
CA ILE A 391 29.59 0.74 -9.82
C ILE A 391 28.80 2.03 -9.58
N LEU A 392 27.52 1.92 -9.21
CA LEU A 392 26.68 3.08 -8.90
C LEU A 392 27.29 3.93 -7.80
N LEU A 393 27.80 3.32 -6.72
CA LEU A 393 28.49 4.03 -5.65
C LEU A 393 29.72 4.78 -6.18
N LEU A 394 30.58 4.12 -6.95
CA LEU A 394 31.77 4.73 -7.53
C LEU A 394 31.39 5.97 -8.36
N PHE A 395 30.45 5.83 -9.30
CA PHE A 395 30.00 6.94 -10.12
C PHE A 395 29.38 8.06 -9.29
N LYS A 396 28.57 7.74 -8.29
CA LYS A 396 27.98 8.74 -7.41
C LYS A 396 28.99 9.44 -6.54
N GLU A 397 30.03 8.78 -6.06
CA GLU A 397 31.10 9.45 -5.32
C GLU A 397 31.95 10.35 -6.22
N LEU A 398 32.26 9.91 -7.44
CA LEU A 398 32.99 10.72 -8.43
C LEU A 398 32.19 11.96 -8.86
N GLU A 399 30.88 11.82 -9.06
CA GLU A 399 29.97 12.93 -9.33
C GLU A 399 29.96 13.94 -8.17
N ARG A 400 30.19 13.48 -6.94
CA ARG A 400 30.11 14.27 -5.70
C ARG A 400 31.45 14.88 -5.28
N GLY A 401 32.58 14.32 -5.73
CA GLY A 401 33.94 14.68 -5.34
C GLY A 401 34.56 15.80 -6.18
N ASP A 402 35.86 16.02 -6.00
CA ASP A 402 36.65 17.00 -6.77
C ASP A 402 37.02 16.48 -8.19
N ASP A 403 36.57 15.27 -8.55
CA ASP A 403 36.97 14.52 -9.75
C ASP A 403 35.90 14.57 -10.86
N GLU A 404 35.20 15.70 -11.01
CA GLU A 404 34.08 15.84 -11.97
C GLU A 404 34.50 15.51 -13.42
N VAL A 405 35.74 15.86 -13.82
CA VAL A 405 36.26 15.50 -15.16
C VAL A 405 36.35 13.99 -15.33
N ILE A 406 36.88 13.29 -14.31
CA ILE A 406 37.03 11.83 -14.31
C ILE A 406 35.65 11.16 -14.36
N TYR A 407 34.68 11.67 -13.59
CA TYR A 407 33.30 11.21 -13.66
C TYR A 407 32.76 11.23 -15.09
N HIS A 408 32.81 12.37 -15.77
CA HIS A 408 32.28 12.50 -17.13
C HIS A 408 33.06 11.65 -18.16
N GLU A 409 34.36 11.50 -17.97
CA GLU A 409 35.15 10.62 -18.81
C GLU A 409 34.77 9.15 -18.63
N LEU A 410 34.63 8.68 -17.39
CA LEU A 410 34.22 7.31 -17.10
C LEU A 410 32.80 7.03 -17.57
N VAL A 411 31.84 7.95 -17.34
CA VAL A 411 30.47 7.80 -17.83
C VAL A 411 30.47 7.69 -19.36
N ARG A 412 31.25 8.53 -20.05
CA ARG A 412 31.40 8.44 -21.49
C ARG A 412 32.03 7.11 -21.92
N HIS A 413 33.11 6.69 -21.24
CA HIS A 413 33.82 5.46 -21.60
C HIS A 413 32.98 4.20 -21.40
N CYS A 414 32.07 4.18 -20.42
CA CYS A 414 31.24 3.02 -20.13
C CYS A 414 29.89 3.08 -20.85
N PHE A 415 29.26 4.25 -20.96
CA PHE A 415 27.82 4.35 -21.16
C PHE A 415 27.36 5.36 -22.23
N GLN A 416 28.27 5.99 -22.99
CA GLN A 416 27.93 7.12 -23.88
C GLN A 416 26.72 6.91 -24.79
N ASP A 417 26.55 5.70 -25.33
CA ASP A 417 25.51 5.39 -26.33
C ASP A 417 24.33 4.61 -25.73
N THR A 418 24.05 4.82 -24.45
CA THR A 418 22.99 4.12 -23.70
C THR A 418 22.10 5.11 -22.93
N ILE A 419 21.03 4.62 -22.30
CA ILE A 419 20.17 5.41 -21.40
C ILE A 419 20.82 5.66 -20.03
N PHE A 420 21.88 4.92 -19.67
CA PHE A 420 22.47 4.95 -18.33
C PHE A 420 23.07 6.30 -17.92
N PRO A 421 23.66 7.14 -18.80
CA PRO A 421 24.08 8.49 -18.39
C PRO A 421 22.91 9.32 -17.88
N GLU A 422 21.72 9.18 -18.47
CA GLU A 422 20.51 9.86 -18.03
C GLU A 422 19.98 9.26 -16.73
N GLU A 423 19.88 7.93 -16.62
CA GLU A 423 19.47 7.26 -15.39
C GLU A 423 20.41 7.60 -14.22
N LEU A 424 21.73 7.53 -14.44
CA LEU A 424 22.75 7.93 -13.47
C LEU A 424 22.56 9.39 -13.06
N ALA A 425 22.37 10.32 -13.98
CA ALA A 425 22.20 11.73 -13.64
C ALA A 425 20.92 12.00 -12.80
N LEU A 426 19.88 11.18 -12.96
CA LEU A 426 18.59 11.35 -12.29
C LEU A 426 18.51 10.69 -10.91
N ILE A 427 19.38 9.71 -10.59
CA ILE A 427 19.46 9.12 -9.25
C ILE A 427 19.90 10.21 -8.25
N SER A 428 18.97 10.76 -7.46
CA SER A 428 19.27 11.90 -6.59
C SER A 428 19.78 11.48 -5.21
N GLN A 429 19.30 10.34 -4.71
CA GLN A 429 19.71 9.75 -3.43
C GLN A 429 20.51 8.46 -3.63
N PHE A 430 21.53 8.28 -2.79
CA PHE A 430 22.28 7.03 -2.72
C PHE A 430 22.85 6.89 -1.32
N SER A 431 22.41 5.87 -0.58
CA SER A 431 22.93 5.53 0.74
C SER A 431 24.34 4.94 0.62
N TYR A 432 25.25 5.31 1.52
CA TYR A 432 26.61 4.79 1.52
C TYR A 432 26.62 3.31 2.00
N PRO A 433 27.20 2.36 1.24
CA PRO A 433 27.29 0.94 1.63
C PRO A 433 28.15 0.63 2.86
N ARG A 434 28.77 1.63 3.50
CA ARG A 434 29.69 1.45 4.64
C ARG A 434 29.03 0.90 5.92
N ARG A 435 27.74 0.54 5.91
CA ARG A 435 27.00 0.06 7.09
C ARG A 435 26.63 -1.43 7.09
N ARG A 436 26.90 -2.18 6.02
CA ARG A 436 26.66 -3.64 5.98
C ARG A 436 27.37 -4.46 7.08
N MET A 437 28.39 -3.90 7.73
CA MET A 437 29.12 -4.59 8.81
C MET A 437 28.42 -4.54 10.18
N SER A 438 27.31 -3.80 10.33
CA SER A 438 26.54 -3.71 11.59
C SER A 438 25.10 -4.21 11.50
N GLU A 439 24.69 -4.77 10.36
CA GLU A 439 23.34 -5.30 10.14
C GLU A 439 23.19 -6.62 10.90
N GLN A 440 22.34 -6.63 11.94
CA GLN A 440 22.17 -7.78 12.84
C GLN A 440 20.94 -8.63 12.48
N SER A 441 20.03 -8.09 11.66
CA SER A 441 18.73 -8.69 11.34
C SER A 441 18.29 -8.43 9.89
N SER A 442 17.32 -9.21 9.41
CA SER A 442 16.68 -9.00 8.10
C SER A 442 15.96 -7.65 8.01
N LEU A 443 15.39 -7.18 9.12
CA LEU A 443 14.78 -5.85 9.22
C LEU A 443 15.82 -4.73 9.06
N ASP A 444 16.98 -4.85 9.72
CA ASP A 444 18.07 -3.88 9.54
C ASP A 444 18.49 -3.78 8.08
N ALA A 445 18.67 -4.92 7.42
CA ALA A 445 19.08 -4.95 6.02
C ALA A 445 18.07 -4.24 5.11
N LEU A 446 16.77 -4.49 5.32
CA LEU A 446 15.70 -3.84 4.56
C LEU A 446 15.67 -2.32 4.81
N LEU A 447 15.73 -1.88 6.08
CA LEU A 447 15.57 -0.48 6.44
C LEU A 447 16.82 0.37 6.22
N GLU A 448 18.03 -0.22 6.21
CA GLU A 448 19.27 0.50 5.89
C GLU A 448 19.55 0.58 4.39
N SER A 449 19.40 -0.55 3.70
CA SER A 449 19.89 -0.73 2.33
C SER A 449 18.78 -0.81 1.28
N GLY A 450 17.51 -0.91 1.69
CA GLY A 450 16.39 -1.12 0.77
C GLY A 450 16.33 -2.57 0.29
N TYR A 451 15.88 -2.78 -0.95
CA TYR A 451 15.81 -4.10 -1.55
C TYR A 451 16.15 -4.08 -3.05
N SER A 452 16.49 -5.26 -3.57
CA SER A 452 16.60 -5.57 -5.00
C SER A 452 15.72 -6.78 -5.30
N LEU A 453 14.98 -6.75 -6.40
CA LEU A 453 14.10 -7.82 -6.82
C LEU A 453 14.29 -8.07 -8.31
N TYR A 454 14.53 -9.33 -8.66
CA TYR A 454 14.55 -9.81 -10.03
C TYR A 454 13.26 -10.57 -10.33
N ASP A 455 12.56 -10.17 -11.38
CA ASP A 455 11.34 -10.80 -11.88
C ASP A 455 11.61 -11.37 -13.27
N ILE A 456 11.50 -12.70 -13.40
CA ILE A 456 11.70 -13.39 -14.68
C ILE A 456 10.41 -13.28 -15.47
N HIS A 457 10.41 -12.39 -16.45
CA HIS A 457 9.24 -12.02 -17.23
C HIS A 457 9.29 -12.55 -18.66
N ASP A 458 8.25 -13.26 -19.07
CA ASP A 458 8.09 -13.73 -20.44
C ASP A 458 7.63 -12.58 -21.36
N LEU A 459 8.43 -12.30 -22.40
CA LEU A 459 8.21 -11.22 -23.36
C LEU A 459 7.04 -11.47 -24.33
N GLN A 460 6.57 -12.72 -24.44
CA GLN A 460 5.49 -13.17 -25.32
C GLN A 460 5.73 -12.86 -26.81
N GLN A 461 6.99 -12.78 -27.20
CA GLN A 461 7.37 -12.46 -28.57
C GLN A 461 7.35 -13.72 -29.46
N LYS A 462 7.15 -13.51 -30.76
CA LYS A 462 7.06 -14.60 -31.76
C LYS A 462 8.41 -15.01 -32.35
N THR A 463 9.41 -14.14 -32.25
CA THR A 463 10.71 -14.29 -32.95
C THR A 463 11.70 -15.14 -32.17
N ASP A 464 11.58 -15.16 -30.85
CA ASP A 464 12.36 -15.99 -29.94
C ASP A 464 11.46 -16.27 -28.73
N GLU A 465 10.72 -17.38 -28.81
CA GLU A 465 9.70 -17.70 -27.80
C GLU A 465 10.36 -17.97 -26.43
N GLU A 466 11.54 -18.59 -26.41
CA GLU A 466 12.26 -18.97 -25.18
C GLU A 466 12.90 -17.78 -24.44
N GLU A 467 13.09 -16.63 -25.11
CA GLU A 467 13.74 -15.48 -24.49
C GLU A 467 12.86 -14.85 -23.41
N VAL A 468 13.49 -14.55 -22.26
CA VAL A 468 12.85 -13.89 -21.12
C VAL A 468 13.59 -12.61 -20.75
N GLU A 469 12.83 -11.63 -20.28
CA GLU A 469 13.37 -10.42 -19.68
C GLU A 469 13.53 -10.64 -18.17
N VAL A 470 14.72 -10.39 -17.65
CA VAL A 470 14.94 -10.38 -16.19
C VAL A 470 14.81 -8.95 -15.68
N ARG A 471 13.59 -8.58 -15.30
CA ARG A 471 13.25 -7.24 -14.83
C ARG A 471 13.83 -7.01 -13.44
N HIS A 472 14.43 -5.85 -13.24
CA HIS A 472 14.92 -5.45 -11.93
C HIS A 472 14.07 -4.33 -11.33
N TYR A 473 13.68 -4.51 -10.07
CA TYR A 473 13.04 -3.50 -9.23
C TYR A 473 13.88 -3.30 -7.98
N GLY A 474 14.16 -2.06 -7.60
CA GLY A 474 14.90 -1.82 -6.37
C GLY A 474 14.69 -0.44 -5.79
N MET A 475 15.06 -0.33 -4.52
CA MET A 475 15.13 0.91 -3.74
C MET A 475 16.57 1.07 -3.24
N LEU A 476 17.27 2.11 -3.70
CA LEU A 476 18.68 2.40 -3.36
C LEU A 476 18.83 3.22 -2.05
N THR A 477 17.72 3.64 -1.47
CA THR A 477 17.63 4.33 -0.19
C THR A 477 16.26 4.03 0.41
N THR A 478 16.10 4.28 1.71
CA THR A 478 14.84 4.09 2.44
C THR A 478 14.42 5.38 3.14
N PRO A 479 13.13 5.58 3.41
CA PRO A 479 12.66 6.69 4.25
C PRO A 479 13.36 6.74 5.61
N GLU A 480 13.54 5.59 6.25
CA GLU A 480 14.15 5.45 7.57
C GLU A 480 15.61 5.94 7.58
N THR A 481 16.40 5.55 6.56
CA THR A 481 17.79 6.00 6.42
C THR A 481 17.88 7.49 6.12
N LEU A 482 16.94 8.05 5.35
CA LEU A 482 16.88 9.49 5.10
C LEU A 482 16.64 10.26 6.40
N LEU A 483 15.67 9.82 7.21
CA LEU A 483 15.33 10.47 8.48
C LEU A 483 16.44 10.30 9.53
N GLU A 484 17.03 9.12 9.63
CA GLU A 484 18.17 8.86 10.51
C GLU A 484 19.33 9.79 10.17
N ASN A 485 19.74 9.85 8.89
CA ASN A 485 20.82 10.74 8.47
C ASN A 485 20.53 12.22 8.75
N LEU A 486 19.27 12.64 8.59
CA LEU A 486 18.85 14.00 8.90
C LEU A 486 19.02 14.30 10.40
N ALA A 487 18.54 13.40 11.27
CA ALA A 487 18.57 13.54 12.73
C ALA A 487 19.97 13.37 13.35
N LEU A 488 20.87 12.63 12.70
CA LEU A 488 22.27 12.51 13.14
C LEU A 488 23.07 13.82 13.01
N HIS A 489 22.64 14.73 12.12
CA HIS A 489 23.38 15.96 11.82
C HIS A 489 22.60 17.25 12.12
N ASN A 490 21.34 17.13 12.53
CA ASN A 490 20.42 18.25 12.78
C ASN A 490 19.51 17.91 13.96
N LEU A 491 18.94 18.93 14.58
CA LEU A 491 17.84 18.74 15.53
C LEU A 491 16.52 18.75 14.75
N VAL A 492 15.84 17.61 14.71
CA VAL A 492 14.66 17.35 13.89
C VAL A 492 13.43 17.17 14.78
N PHE A 493 12.39 17.95 14.50
CA PHE A 493 11.07 17.86 15.14
C PHE A 493 10.06 17.27 14.17
N GLY A 494 9.50 16.10 14.50
CA GLY A 494 8.37 15.49 13.77
C GLY A 494 7.04 15.93 14.36
N LEU A 495 6.30 16.80 13.67
CA LEU A 495 5.00 17.31 14.13
C LEU A 495 3.90 16.35 13.72
N SER A 496 3.18 15.82 14.71
CA SER A 496 2.20 14.77 14.48
C SER A 496 1.08 14.78 15.54
N ALA A 497 -0.06 14.18 15.19
CA ALA A 497 -1.10 13.83 16.15
C ALA A 497 -1.15 12.32 16.50
N THR A 498 -0.52 11.47 15.68
CA THR A 498 -0.72 10.01 15.68
C THR A 498 0.55 9.18 15.41
N ALA A 499 1.74 9.80 15.37
CA ALA A 499 3.02 9.14 15.09
C ALA A 499 3.49 8.23 16.24
N ASP A 500 2.87 8.38 17.40
CA ASP A 500 3.04 7.54 18.58
C ASP A 500 2.31 6.19 18.46
N ILE A 501 1.28 6.08 17.61
CA ILE A 501 0.62 4.80 17.33
C ILE A 501 1.51 4.01 16.36
N GLN A 502 2.12 2.93 16.83
CA GLN A 502 3.01 2.10 16.02
C GLN A 502 2.27 1.42 14.87
N ARG A 503 2.83 1.50 13.67
CA ARG A 503 2.31 0.95 12.41
C ARG A 503 3.47 0.45 11.55
N HIS A 504 3.21 -0.56 10.72
CA HIS A 504 4.18 -1.14 9.79
C HIS A 504 3.98 -0.59 8.37
N VAL A 505 2.73 -0.54 7.91
CA VAL A 505 2.37 0.02 6.60
C VAL A 505 2.10 1.54 6.74
N HIS A 506 2.64 2.32 5.80
CA HIS A 506 2.50 3.79 5.68
C HIS A 506 3.00 4.57 6.91
N HIS A 507 4.03 4.06 7.58
CA HIS A 507 4.63 4.72 8.74
C HIS A 507 6.10 4.32 8.92
N PHE A 508 6.88 5.23 9.51
CA PHE A 508 8.27 4.93 9.88
C PHE A 508 8.34 3.82 10.92
N ASN A 509 9.35 2.96 10.82
CA ASN A 509 9.66 2.02 11.90
C ASN A 509 10.29 2.76 13.09
N ILE A 510 9.46 3.10 14.07
CA ILE A 510 9.86 3.92 15.23
C ILE A 510 10.80 3.17 16.15
N ASN A 511 10.59 1.86 16.33
CA ASN A 511 11.44 1.03 17.18
C ASN A 511 12.86 0.96 16.61
N TRP A 512 12.97 0.76 15.29
CA TRP A 512 14.24 0.80 14.58
C TRP A 512 14.93 2.16 14.68
N LEU A 513 14.20 3.27 14.45
CA LEU A 513 14.75 4.63 14.57
C LEU A 513 15.27 4.92 15.98
N ARG A 514 14.50 4.54 17.01
CA ARG A 514 14.90 4.68 18.42
C ARG A 514 16.19 3.91 18.71
N GLN A 515 16.33 2.68 18.19
CA GLN A 515 17.54 1.87 18.33
C GLN A 515 18.74 2.49 17.60
N LYS A 516 18.60 2.91 16.34
CA LYS A 516 19.71 3.45 15.52
C LYS A 516 20.18 4.82 15.97
N LEU A 517 19.26 5.70 16.34
CA LEU A 517 19.62 7.03 16.84
C LEU A 517 20.19 6.96 18.26
N ALA A 518 19.81 5.96 19.06
CA ALA A 518 20.26 5.76 20.44
C ALA A 518 20.21 7.07 21.23
N LYS A 519 21.36 7.66 21.58
CA LYS A 519 21.45 8.95 22.30
C LYS A 519 20.86 10.16 21.58
N ASN A 520 20.67 10.06 20.25
CA ASN A 520 20.07 11.10 19.42
C ASN A 520 18.53 10.94 19.32
N TRP A 521 17.95 9.90 19.92
CA TRP A 521 16.51 9.81 20.12
C TRP A 521 16.11 10.62 21.35
N ILE A 522 15.18 11.56 21.21
CA ILE A 522 14.74 12.44 22.29
C ILE A 522 13.31 12.05 22.70
N GLU A 523 13.18 11.37 23.85
CA GLU A 523 11.89 10.88 24.36
C GLU A 523 10.93 12.01 24.71
N VAL A 524 9.62 11.82 24.46
CA VAL A 524 8.54 12.69 24.96
C VAL A 524 8.38 12.48 26.45
N ASP A 525 8.84 13.45 27.24
CA ASP A 525 8.87 13.33 28.69
C ASP A 525 7.57 13.79 29.36
N GLU A 526 7.51 13.73 30.69
CA GLU A 526 6.31 14.10 31.44
C GLU A 526 5.99 15.60 31.39
N GLU A 527 7.00 16.47 31.22
CA GLU A 527 6.77 17.90 31.08
C GLU A 527 6.17 18.22 29.71
N ASP A 528 6.62 17.54 28.64
CA ASP A 528 6.01 17.61 27.32
C ASP A 528 4.54 17.19 27.36
N LYS A 529 4.25 16.03 27.98
CA LYS A 529 2.87 15.53 28.13
C LYS A 529 2.02 16.52 28.92
N LYS A 530 2.58 17.13 29.97
CA LYS A 530 1.89 18.16 30.76
C LYS A 530 1.56 19.40 29.93
N ILE A 531 2.49 19.89 29.11
CA ILE A 531 2.24 21.02 28.19
C ILE A 531 1.06 20.70 27.27
N ILE A 532 1.05 19.50 26.68
CA ILE A 532 -0.02 19.07 25.76
C ILE A 532 -1.36 18.95 26.49
N HIS A 533 -1.36 18.31 27.66
CA HIS A 533 -2.55 18.13 28.50
C HIS A 533 -3.17 19.48 28.91
N ASP A 534 -2.35 20.41 29.41
CA ASP A 534 -2.80 21.73 29.85
C ASP A 534 -3.40 22.52 28.67
N LEU A 535 -2.79 22.47 27.49
CA LEU A 535 -3.32 23.11 26.28
C LEU A 535 -4.65 22.49 25.81
N ASN A 536 -4.77 21.17 25.86
CA ASN A 536 -6.03 20.48 25.55
C ASN A 536 -7.15 20.92 26.50
N LYS A 537 -6.84 21.02 27.80
CA LYS A 537 -7.79 21.44 28.83
C LYS A 537 -8.20 22.91 28.67
N GLU A 538 -7.24 23.81 28.42
CA GLU A 538 -7.52 25.22 28.17
C GLU A 538 -8.42 25.39 26.93
N LYS A 539 -8.08 24.70 25.83
CA LYS A 539 -8.88 24.74 24.62
C LYS A 539 -10.29 24.19 24.83
N ALA A 540 -10.44 23.09 25.59
CA ALA A 540 -11.75 22.55 25.93
C ALA A 540 -12.60 23.54 26.73
N GLN A 541 -12.00 24.23 27.71
CA GLN A 541 -12.68 25.28 28.49
C GLN A 541 -13.13 26.46 27.62
N ILE A 542 -12.30 26.87 26.65
CA ILE A 542 -12.64 27.98 25.74
C ILE A 542 -13.75 27.57 24.76
N ARG A 543 -13.68 26.35 24.21
CA ARG A 543 -14.68 25.86 23.26
C ARG A 543 -16.02 25.62 23.92
N ASN A 544 -16.03 25.02 25.13
CA ASN A 544 -17.22 24.76 25.94
C ASN A 544 -18.34 24.12 25.12
N ASN A 545 -18.01 23.06 24.38
CA ASN A 545 -18.92 22.27 23.56
C ASN A 545 -19.01 20.84 24.10
N GLU A 546 -20.16 20.20 23.93
CA GLU A 546 -20.32 18.76 24.10
C GLU A 546 -20.16 18.03 22.77
N ILE A 547 -19.97 16.70 22.84
CA ILE A 547 -19.85 15.82 21.68
C ILE A 547 -20.91 14.74 21.72
N ASP A 548 -21.73 14.68 20.68
CA ASP A 548 -22.68 13.61 20.44
C ASP A 548 -22.18 12.63 19.39
N LEU A 549 -22.58 11.37 19.56
CA LEU A 549 -22.20 10.25 18.70
C LEU A 549 -23.47 9.61 18.14
N VAL A 550 -23.51 9.46 16.82
CA VAL A 550 -24.63 8.84 16.10
C VAL A 550 -24.07 7.80 15.16
N VAL A 551 -24.57 6.58 15.26
CA VAL A 551 -24.27 5.52 14.28
C VAL A 551 -25.35 5.54 13.21
N LEU A 552 -24.93 5.71 11.96
CA LEU A 552 -25.80 5.72 10.80
C LEU A 552 -25.95 4.32 10.22
N ASP A 553 -27.19 3.89 10.08
CA ASP A 553 -27.56 2.70 9.34
C ASP A 553 -27.70 3.00 7.83
N ALA A 554 -27.74 1.92 7.04
CA ALA A 554 -28.18 1.97 5.67
C ALA A 554 -29.64 2.45 5.56
N LEU A 555 -30.10 2.74 4.35
CA LEU A 555 -31.48 3.20 4.11
C LEU A 555 -32.49 2.18 4.69
N ASN A 556 -33.43 2.67 5.50
CA ASN A 556 -34.46 1.83 6.11
C ASN A 556 -35.48 1.40 5.05
N GLN A 557 -35.48 0.13 4.69
CA GLN A 557 -36.39 -0.41 3.67
C GLN A 557 -37.85 -0.52 4.14
N GLU A 558 -38.13 -0.39 5.45
CA GLU A 558 -39.51 -0.33 5.96
C GLU A 558 -40.14 1.06 5.73
N ASP A 559 -39.32 2.09 5.52
CA ASP A 559 -39.78 3.43 5.15
C ASP A 559 -39.94 3.51 3.62
N ILE A 560 -41.17 3.76 3.18
CA ILE A 560 -41.54 3.77 1.74
C ILE A 560 -40.65 4.72 0.94
N TYR A 561 -40.29 5.87 1.50
CA TYR A 561 -39.47 6.85 0.80
C TYR A 561 -38.03 6.37 0.65
N GLN A 562 -37.45 5.83 1.72
CA GLN A 562 -36.10 5.26 1.71
C GLN A 562 -35.99 4.00 0.87
N GLN A 563 -37.03 3.15 0.83
CA GLN A 563 -37.10 2.01 -0.07
C GLN A 563 -37.01 2.43 -1.54
N ARG A 564 -37.77 3.44 -1.96
CA ARG A 564 -37.71 3.95 -3.34
C ARG A 564 -36.36 4.55 -3.68
N LEU A 565 -35.71 5.21 -2.71
CA LEU A 565 -34.36 5.71 -2.89
C LEU A 565 -33.35 4.58 -3.06
N PHE A 566 -33.52 3.47 -2.32
CA PHE A 566 -32.71 2.26 -2.49
C PHE A 566 -32.91 1.63 -3.89
N GLU A 567 -34.16 1.51 -4.35
CA GLU A 567 -34.49 1.02 -5.70
C GLU A 567 -33.86 1.88 -6.81
N PHE A 568 -33.89 3.21 -6.64
CA PHE A 568 -33.19 4.14 -7.53
C PHE A 568 -31.68 3.88 -7.58
N ILE A 569 -31.04 3.67 -6.42
CA ILE A 569 -29.60 3.39 -6.38
C ILE A 569 -29.27 2.08 -7.12
N LEU A 570 -30.09 1.04 -6.97
CA LEU A 570 -29.92 -0.22 -7.72
C LEU A 570 -30.07 -0.05 -9.24
N ALA A 571 -30.87 0.92 -9.69
CA ALA A 571 -30.98 1.24 -11.11
C ALA A 571 -29.72 1.96 -11.62
N VAL A 572 -29.18 2.89 -10.84
CA VAL A 572 -27.96 3.66 -11.18
C VAL A 572 -26.70 2.80 -11.13
N GLU A 573 -26.66 1.75 -10.30
CA GLU A 573 -25.55 0.78 -10.24
C GLU A 573 -25.22 0.17 -11.61
N LYS A 574 -26.20 0.11 -12.52
CA LYS A 574 -26.04 -0.43 -13.88
C LYS A 574 -25.40 0.54 -14.87
N ASP A 575 -25.13 1.79 -14.48
CA ASP A 575 -24.42 2.77 -15.31
C ASP A 575 -22.93 2.37 -15.42
N GLU A 576 -22.39 2.37 -16.65
CA GLU A 576 -20.99 2.01 -16.93
C GLU A 576 -19.98 2.87 -16.15
N ASP A 577 -20.31 4.13 -15.84
CA ASP A 577 -19.44 5.06 -15.10
C ASP A 577 -19.52 4.90 -13.57
N PHE A 578 -20.46 4.08 -13.07
CA PHE A 578 -20.61 3.79 -11.65
C PHE A 578 -19.39 3.06 -11.09
N GLY A 579 -18.76 2.22 -11.91
CA GLY A 579 -17.67 1.32 -11.55
C GLY A 579 -18.14 -0.10 -11.25
N ASN A 580 -17.22 -1.05 -11.28
CA ASN A 580 -17.54 -2.46 -11.02
C ASN A 580 -17.78 -2.68 -9.52
N GLU A 581 -19.04 -2.92 -9.15
CA GLU A 581 -19.41 -3.27 -7.79
C GLU A 581 -18.73 -4.58 -7.37
N THR A 582 -18.14 -4.59 -6.18
CA THR A 582 -17.56 -5.81 -5.60
C THR A 582 -18.66 -6.67 -4.97
N HIS A 583 -18.38 -7.95 -4.70
CA HIS A 583 -19.31 -8.82 -3.96
C HIS A 583 -19.77 -8.22 -2.60
N GLU A 584 -19.01 -7.29 -2.02
CA GLU A 584 -19.31 -6.60 -0.76
C GLU A 584 -20.23 -5.36 -0.90
N GLY A 585 -20.52 -4.89 -2.12
CA GLY A 585 -21.46 -3.79 -2.34
C GLY A 585 -21.03 -2.40 -1.83
N HIS A 586 -19.72 -2.16 -1.67
CA HIS A 586 -19.19 -0.95 -1.02
C HIS A 586 -19.49 0.35 -1.80
N LEU A 587 -19.59 0.32 -3.14
CA LEU A 587 -19.88 1.53 -3.94
C LEU A 587 -21.32 1.99 -3.73
N LYS A 588 -22.26 1.05 -3.70
CA LYS A 588 -23.67 1.27 -3.35
C LYS A 588 -23.82 1.75 -1.90
N GLN A 589 -23.15 1.09 -0.96
CA GLN A 589 -23.24 1.45 0.47
C GLN A 589 -22.80 2.91 0.71
N ARG A 590 -21.78 3.38 0.01
CA ARG A 590 -21.33 4.77 0.05
C ARG A 590 -22.46 5.77 -0.27
N ILE A 591 -23.24 5.50 -1.32
CA ILE A 591 -24.37 6.38 -1.70
C ILE A 591 -25.48 6.30 -0.66
N GLN A 592 -25.81 5.10 -0.18
CA GLN A 592 -26.82 4.92 0.85
C GLN A 592 -26.47 5.73 2.10
N LEU A 593 -25.23 5.65 2.59
CA LEU A 593 -24.78 6.38 3.77
C LEU A 593 -24.79 7.90 3.56
N PHE A 594 -24.46 8.37 2.36
CA PHE A 594 -24.62 9.79 2.01
C PHE A 594 -26.08 10.23 2.15
N PHE A 595 -27.03 9.52 1.54
CA PHE A 595 -28.44 9.87 1.66
C PHE A 595 -29.01 9.69 3.07
N SER A 596 -28.62 8.64 3.79
CA SER A 596 -28.95 8.44 5.21
C SER A 596 -28.51 9.65 6.04
N SER A 597 -27.32 10.19 5.78
CA SER A 597 -26.84 11.40 6.46
C SER A 597 -27.71 12.63 6.16
N LEU A 598 -28.15 12.83 4.91
CA LEU A 598 -29.04 13.93 4.54
C LEU A 598 -30.41 13.82 5.20
N ILE A 599 -30.99 12.63 5.23
CA ILE A 599 -32.29 12.36 5.86
C ILE A 599 -32.18 12.61 7.37
N TRP A 600 -31.14 12.08 8.01
CA TRP A 600 -30.90 12.27 9.44
C TRP A 600 -30.73 13.76 9.79
N LEU A 601 -29.95 14.50 8.99
CA LEU A 601 -29.79 15.95 9.14
C LEU A 601 -31.12 16.68 8.88
N GLY A 602 -31.89 16.27 7.88
CA GLY A 602 -33.21 16.85 7.58
C GLY A 602 -34.22 16.69 8.70
N VAL A 603 -34.09 15.67 9.55
CA VAL A 603 -34.93 15.49 10.74
C VAL A 603 -34.39 16.27 11.93
N ASN A 604 -33.09 16.15 12.22
CA ASN A 604 -32.50 16.63 13.48
C ASN A 604 -32.00 18.07 13.40
N ALA A 605 -31.50 18.51 12.25
CA ALA A 605 -30.99 19.86 12.03
C ALA A 605 -32.10 20.89 11.72
N LYS A 606 -33.39 20.50 11.68
CA LYS A 606 -34.52 21.43 11.45
C LYS A 606 -34.57 22.62 12.41
N LYS A 607 -33.97 22.48 13.61
CA LYS A 607 -33.85 23.56 14.60
C LYS A 607 -32.65 24.47 14.36
N ASP A 608 -31.65 24.02 13.63
CA ASP A 608 -30.41 24.74 13.31
C ASP A 608 -30.37 25.07 11.82
N LYS A 609 -30.89 26.24 11.45
CA LYS A 609 -30.90 26.73 10.06
C LYS A 609 -29.50 26.93 9.48
N ASN A 610 -28.46 26.91 10.31
CA ASN A 610 -27.07 27.13 9.92
C ASN A 610 -26.21 25.86 10.10
N ALA A 611 -26.83 24.67 10.14
CA ALA A 611 -26.10 23.42 10.29
C ALA A 611 -24.98 23.27 9.23
N THR A 612 -23.75 23.03 9.69
CA THR A 612 -22.59 22.84 8.83
C THR A 612 -22.03 21.44 9.00
N CYS A 613 -21.92 20.72 7.89
CA CYS A 613 -21.53 19.32 7.89
C CYS A 613 -20.28 19.06 7.05
N LEU A 614 -19.37 18.25 7.59
CA LEU A 614 -18.18 17.77 6.91
C LEU A 614 -18.22 16.24 6.81
N LEU A 615 -18.37 15.69 5.60
CA LEU A 615 -18.48 14.24 5.37
C LEU A 615 -17.19 13.68 4.76
N PHE A 616 -16.60 12.68 5.41
CA PHE A 616 -15.43 11.93 4.97
C PHE A 616 -15.82 10.59 4.35
N LEU A 617 -15.30 10.37 3.14
CA LEU A 617 -15.42 9.14 2.36
C LEU A 617 -14.05 8.72 1.80
N THR A 618 -13.94 7.52 1.22
CA THR A 618 -12.72 7.18 0.46
C THR A 618 -12.69 7.93 -0.88
N THR A 619 -13.84 8.04 -1.53
CA THR A 619 -14.08 8.83 -2.74
C THR A 619 -15.52 9.31 -2.77
N PHE A 620 -15.80 10.35 -3.56
CA PHE A 620 -17.16 10.86 -3.79
C PHE A 620 -17.61 10.70 -5.25
N ARG A 621 -16.88 9.91 -6.06
CA ARG A 621 -17.14 9.74 -7.50
C ARG A 621 -18.58 9.33 -7.80
N GLN A 622 -19.11 8.31 -7.13
CA GLN A 622 -20.47 7.80 -7.37
C GLN A 622 -21.56 8.79 -6.95
N ILE A 623 -21.33 9.55 -5.87
CA ILE A 623 -22.27 10.59 -5.43
C ILE A 623 -22.30 11.73 -6.47
N LYS A 624 -21.13 12.15 -6.94
CA LYS A 624 -21.04 13.17 -7.98
C LYS A 624 -21.64 12.71 -9.32
N LEU A 625 -21.49 11.43 -9.67
CA LEU A 625 -22.14 10.83 -10.84
C LEU A 625 -23.67 10.99 -10.79
N ILE A 626 -24.30 10.72 -9.64
CA ILE A 626 -25.74 10.93 -9.44
C ILE A 626 -26.11 12.40 -9.66
N PHE A 627 -25.32 13.33 -9.12
CA PHE A 627 -25.59 14.77 -9.24
C PHE A 627 -25.45 15.27 -10.68
N ASP A 628 -24.50 14.73 -11.44
CA ASP A 628 -24.20 15.17 -12.79
C ASP A 628 -25.11 14.50 -13.85
N ARG A 629 -25.51 13.23 -13.66
CA ARG A 629 -26.31 12.46 -14.65
C ARG A 629 -27.78 12.27 -14.29
N TYR A 630 -28.10 12.24 -12.99
CA TYR A 630 -29.43 11.93 -12.49
C TYR A 630 -29.95 13.03 -11.54
N PRO A 631 -30.00 14.31 -11.98
CA PRO A 631 -30.33 15.42 -11.09
C PRO A 631 -31.81 15.44 -10.64
N THR A 632 -32.70 14.88 -11.45
CA THR A 632 -34.14 14.80 -11.17
C THR A 632 -34.65 13.40 -11.48
N PRO A 633 -34.41 12.42 -10.59
CA PRO A 633 -35.00 11.10 -10.75
C PRO A 633 -36.54 11.19 -10.75
N ASP A 634 -37.20 10.26 -11.44
CA ASP A 634 -38.65 10.17 -11.44
C ASP A 634 -39.19 10.04 -10.00
N GLU A 635 -40.44 10.49 -9.79
CA GLU A 635 -41.21 10.27 -8.56
C GLU A 635 -40.87 11.08 -7.28
N ASN A 636 -40.43 12.34 -7.41
CA ASN A 636 -40.22 13.27 -6.27
C ASN A 636 -39.20 12.79 -5.21
N LEU A 637 -38.23 11.94 -5.59
CA LEU A 637 -37.22 11.46 -4.65
C LEU A 637 -36.31 12.60 -4.17
N PHE A 638 -35.65 13.30 -5.09
CA PHE A 638 -34.89 14.50 -4.81
C PHE A 638 -34.74 15.35 -6.09
N VAL A 639 -34.33 16.60 -5.92
CA VAL A 639 -34.00 17.50 -7.04
C VAL A 639 -32.63 18.12 -6.78
N VAL A 640 -31.68 17.92 -7.70
CA VAL A 640 -30.35 18.53 -7.69
C VAL A 640 -30.29 19.64 -8.73
N ASN A 641 -29.97 20.84 -8.28
CA ASN A 641 -29.69 21.99 -9.15
C ASN A 641 -28.22 22.38 -9.01
N ARG A 642 -27.48 22.34 -10.12
CA ARG A 642 -26.14 22.91 -10.17
C ARG A 642 -26.22 24.42 -10.33
N ARG A 643 -25.53 25.19 -9.48
CA ARG A 643 -25.48 26.64 -9.62
C ARG A 643 -24.71 27.06 -10.87
N ASP A 644 -25.08 28.21 -11.42
CA ASP A 644 -24.48 28.76 -12.63
C ASP A 644 -22.97 29.02 -12.44
N ARG A 645 -22.16 28.52 -13.38
CA ARG A 645 -20.70 28.72 -13.39
C ARG A 645 -20.31 30.17 -13.60
N ASP A 646 -21.17 30.98 -14.21
CA ASP A 646 -20.94 32.42 -14.36
C ASP A 646 -20.93 33.13 -12.99
N SER A 647 -21.64 32.57 -12.00
CA SER A 647 -21.69 33.12 -10.64
C SER A 647 -20.50 32.68 -9.75
N ASN A 648 -19.91 31.52 -10.05
CA ASN A 648 -18.75 30.95 -9.37
C ASN A 648 -17.88 30.14 -10.36
N PRO A 649 -16.84 30.76 -10.96
CA PRO A 649 -15.99 30.08 -11.92
C PRO A 649 -14.98 29.12 -11.28
N TRP A 650 -14.89 29.11 -9.94
CA TRP A 650 -13.82 28.41 -9.22
C TRP A 650 -14.17 26.96 -8.91
N PHE A 651 -15.44 26.68 -8.63
CA PHE A 651 -15.90 25.35 -8.23
C PHE A 651 -17.39 25.16 -8.38
N ASP A 652 -17.77 23.89 -8.53
CA ASP A 652 -19.16 23.49 -8.66
C ASP A 652 -19.85 23.47 -7.29
N VAL A 653 -21.03 24.06 -7.24
CA VAL A 653 -21.91 24.09 -6.07
C VAL A 653 -23.26 23.53 -6.48
N TYR A 654 -23.79 22.60 -5.69
CA TYR A 654 -25.07 21.96 -5.96
C TYR A 654 -26.05 22.28 -4.84
N GLU A 655 -27.33 22.45 -5.18
CA GLU A 655 -28.42 22.47 -4.23
C GLU A 655 -29.24 21.19 -4.39
N ILE A 656 -29.43 20.43 -3.31
CA ILE A 656 -30.29 19.25 -3.30
C ILE A 656 -31.53 19.50 -2.44
N LEU A 657 -32.72 19.34 -3.02
CA LEU A 657 -34.00 19.29 -2.32
C LEU A 657 -34.33 17.83 -2.03
N ILE A 658 -34.43 17.47 -0.75
CA ILE A 658 -34.74 16.13 -0.28
C ILE A 658 -35.70 16.21 0.92
N GLN A 659 -36.82 15.47 0.89
CA GLN A 659 -37.88 15.53 1.91
C GLN A 659 -38.31 16.95 2.35
N GLY A 660 -38.36 17.89 1.40
CA GLY A 660 -38.76 19.28 1.65
C GLY A 660 -37.68 20.18 2.26
N GLN A 661 -36.45 19.68 2.45
CA GLN A 661 -35.30 20.45 2.93
C GLN A 661 -34.29 20.66 1.80
N ILE A 662 -33.73 21.88 1.70
CA ILE A 662 -32.67 22.21 0.74
C ILE A 662 -31.32 22.18 1.45
N PHE A 663 -30.35 21.48 0.86
CA PHE A 663 -28.95 21.46 1.29
C PHE A 663 -28.05 22.02 0.20
N ILE A 664 -27.02 22.79 0.58
CA ILE A 664 -25.93 23.20 -0.30
C ILE A 664 -24.83 22.14 -0.20
N ILE A 665 -24.42 21.56 -1.33
CA ILE A 665 -23.39 20.51 -1.39
C ILE A 665 -22.17 21.04 -2.16
N VAL A 666 -20.98 20.82 -1.58
CA VAL A 666 -19.70 21.10 -2.22
C VAL A 666 -18.80 19.87 -2.13
N PHE A 667 -18.34 19.37 -3.29
CA PHE A 667 -17.35 18.30 -3.37
C PHE A 667 -15.95 18.90 -3.25
N TYR A 668 -15.30 18.65 -2.11
CA TYR A 668 -14.09 19.33 -1.68
C TYR A 668 -12.90 18.38 -1.67
N ASN A 669 -12.19 18.30 -2.79
CA ASN A 669 -10.92 17.58 -2.90
C ASN A 669 -9.71 18.48 -2.65
N ALA A 670 -8.52 17.86 -2.68
CA ALA A 670 -7.23 18.53 -2.58
C ALA A 670 -7.07 19.72 -3.54
N GLN A 671 -7.48 19.54 -4.80
CA GLN A 671 -7.33 20.53 -5.85
C GLN A 671 -8.22 21.75 -5.57
N LEU A 672 -9.48 21.54 -5.20
CA LEU A 672 -10.36 22.62 -4.80
C LEU A 672 -9.81 23.37 -3.57
N GLY A 673 -9.31 22.64 -2.58
CA GLY A 673 -8.69 23.24 -1.40
C GLY A 673 -7.52 24.16 -1.73
N ALA A 674 -6.71 23.78 -2.72
CA ALA A 674 -5.63 24.63 -3.22
C ALA A 674 -6.18 25.92 -3.84
N THR A 675 -7.19 25.81 -4.72
CA THR A 675 -7.82 26.96 -5.38
C THR A 675 -8.44 27.94 -4.39
N VAL A 676 -9.25 27.43 -3.44
CA VAL A 676 -9.94 28.24 -2.43
C VAL A 676 -8.93 29.01 -1.57
N ARG A 677 -7.83 28.39 -1.16
CA ARG A 677 -6.81 29.03 -0.31
C ARG A 677 -5.95 30.05 -1.05
N GLN A 678 -5.57 29.76 -2.30
CA GLN A 678 -4.66 30.60 -3.07
C GLN A 678 -5.34 31.85 -3.66
N ARG A 679 -6.68 31.84 -3.75
CA ARG A 679 -7.46 32.92 -4.37
C ARG A 679 -8.43 33.51 -3.35
N PRO A 680 -8.20 34.76 -2.89
CA PRO A 680 -9.11 35.44 -1.97
C PRO A 680 -10.57 35.49 -2.48
N GLU A 681 -10.75 35.56 -3.81
CA GLU A 681 -12.07 35.54 -4.46
C GLU A 681 -12.75 34.17 -4.30
N ALA A 682 -12.01 33.07 -4.48
CA ALA A 682 -12.53 31.73 -4.31
C ALA A 682 -12.85 31.45 -2.83
N GLN A 683 -11.99 31.86 -1.89
CA GLN A 683 -12.29 31.83 -0.46
C GLN A 683 -13.56 32.60 -0.13
N SER A 684 -13.71 33.83 -0.64
CA SER A 684 -14.91 34.62 -0.38
C SER A 684 -16.18 33.98 -0.93
N LYS A 685 -16.10 33.28 -2.07
CA LYS A 685 -17.22 32.52 -2.64
C LYS A 685 -17.55 31.28 -1.83
N PHE A 686 -16.54 30.61 -1.27
CA PHE A 686 -16.71 29.47 -0.38
C PHE A 686 -17.35 29.89 0.95
N ASP A 687 -16.82 30.95 1.58
CA ASP A 687 -17.38 31.51 2.82
C ASP A 687 -18.84 31.95 2.62
N ALA A 688 -19.17 32.52 1.45
CA ALA A 688 -20.50 33.03 1.15
C ALA A 688 -21.60 31.96 1.23
N LEU A 689 -21.28 30.70 0.97
CA LEU A 689 -22.23 29.60 1.06
C LEU A 689 -22.81 29.46 2.47
N PHE A 690 -22.01 29.76 3.49
CA PHE A 690 -22.38 29.63 4.90
C PHE A 690 -23.22 30.80 5.41
N TRP A 691 -23.42 31.86 4.62
CA TRP A 691 -24.20 33.04 4.99
C TRP A 691 -25.64 32.98 4.50
N GLU A 692 -25.99 31.97 3.70
CA GLU A 692 -27.28 31.89 3.00
C GLU A 692 -28.43 31.35 3.86
N GLY A 693 -28.16 30.95 5.10
CA GLY A 693 -29.18 30.39 6.00
C GLY A 693 -29.76 29.06 5.53
N LYS A 694 -28.99 28.31 4.72
CA LYS A 694 -29.25 26.93 4.32
C LYS A 694 -28.14 26.04 4.89
N PRO A 695 -28.44 24.79 5.28
CA PRO A 695 -27.40 23.84 5.69
C PRO A 695 -26.38 23.58 4.58
N VAL A 696 -25.08 23.62 4.93
CA VAL A 696 -23.97 23.43 3.99
C VAL A 696 -23.26 22.11 4.31
N ILE A 697 -23.09 21.27 3.30
CA ILE A 697 -22.44 19.97 3.39
C ILE A 697 -21.23 19.95 2.48
N VAL A 698 -20.07 19.79 3.12
CA VAL A 698 -18.78 19.65 2.45
C VAL A 698 -18.44 18.16 2.40
N VAL A 699 -18.44 17.57 1.21
CA VAL A 699 -18.11 16.15 1.00
C VAL A 699 -16.63 16.06 0.59
N THR A 700 -15.83 15.36 1.38
CA THR A 700 -14.37 15.26 1.19
C THR A 700 -13.86 13.83 1.33
N GLN A 701 -12.56 13.65 1.10
CA GLN A 701 -11.88 12.36 1.13
C GLN A 701 -10.86 12.30 2.28
N TYR A 702 -10.56 11.13 2.83
CA TYR A 702 -9.48 10.98 3.82
C TYR A 702 -8.12 11.46 3.31
N LEU A 703 -7.77 11.16 2.06
CA LEU A 703 -6.56 11.68 1.41
C LEU A 703 -6.58 13.22 1.33
N SER A 704 -7.75 13.81 1.12
CA SER A 704 -7.97 15.28 1.15
C SER A 704 -7.92 15.86 2.56
N ALA A 705 -8.30 15.08 3.58
CA ALA A 705 -8.06 15.39 4.99
C ALA A 705 -6.55 15.49 5.25
N GLY A 706 -5.78 14.57 4.70
CA GLY A 706 -4.33 14.63 4.70
C GLY A 706 -3.82 15.99 4.19
N ASN A 707 -4.37 16.51 3.08
CA ASN A 707 -3.86 17.64 2.25
C ASN A 707 -3.68 19.04 2.87
N GLY A 708 -3.58 19.19 4.19
CA GLY A 708 -3.31 20.51 4.81
C GLY A 708 -4.37 21.59 4.48
N VAL A 709 -5.54 21.19 3.99
CA VAL A 709 -6.65 22.07 3.63
C VAL A 709 -7.21 22.69 4.91
N ASN A 710 -7.40 24.02 4.89
CA ASN A 710 -8.13 24.72 5.93
C ASN A 710 -9.62 24.69 5.57
N LEU A 711 -10.40 23.92 6.33
CA LEU A 711 -11.83 23.74 6.08
C LEU A 711 -12.67 24.76 6.88
N GLN A 712 -12.05 25.58 7.71
CA GLN A 712 -12.69 26.65 8.47
C GLN A 712 -13.28 27.70 7.52
N TYR A 713 -14.41 28.25 7.92
CA TYR A 713 -15.14 29.28 7.17
C TYR A 713 -15.42 30.49 8.06
N TRP A 714 -15.62 31.65 7.44
CA TRP A 714 -16.06 32.85 8.14
C TRP A 714 -17.57 32.85 8.33
N SER A 715 -18.05 33.14 9.54
CA SER A 715 -19.48 33.10 9.89
C SER A 715 -20.29 34.26 9.32
N SER A 716 -19.63 35.31 8.83
CA SER A 716 -20.29 36.50 8.29
C SER A 716 -19.45 37.21 7.21
N PRO A 717 -20.09 38.05 6.36
CA PRO A 717 -19.38 38.90 5.39
C PRO A 717 -18.36 39.85 6.02
N THR A 718 -18.57 40.25 7.29
CA THR A 718 -17.67 41.13 8.04
C THR A 718 -16.41 40.40 8.53
N LYS A 719 -16.32 39.07 8.35
CA LYS A 719 -15.16 38.23 8.72
C LYS A 719 -14.71 38.45 10.17
N THR A 720 -15.67 38.50 11.08
CA THR A 720 -15.42 38.75 12.50
C THR A 720 -15.01 37.50 13.27
N GLU A 721 -15.53 36.33 12.89
CA GLU A 721 -15.30 35.06 13.58
C GLU A 721 -15.17 33.92 12.56
N GLN A 722 -14.14 33.08 12.71
CA GLN A 722 -14.06 31.79 12.01
C GLN A 722 -14.77 30.73 12.85
N LYS A 723 -15.43 29.77 12.18
CA LYS A 723 -16.09 28.64 12.83
C LYS A 723 -15.60 27.28 12.29
N ASP A 724 -15.65 26.27 13.16
CA ASP A 724 -15.53 24.85 12.79
C ASP A 724 -16.93 24.29 12.47
N PHE A 725 -16.99 23.07 11.92
CA PHE A 725 -18.26 22.42 11.57
C PHE A 725 -18.99 21.89 12.81
N THR A 726 -20.33 21.94 12.81
CA THR A 726 -21.16 21.36 13.88
C THR A 726 -21.42 19.87 13.69
N TYR A 727 -21.33 19.37 12.46
CA TYR A 727 -21.47 17.94 12.15
C TYR A 727 -20.24 17.42 11.40
N ILE A 728 -19.77 16.23 11.78
CA ILE A 728 -18.74 15.49 11.05
C ILE A 728 -19.20 14.07 10.80
N GLY A 729 -19.10 13.60 9.55
CA GLY A 729 -19.40 12.23 9.17
C GLY A 729 -18.16 11.45 8.80
N LEU A 730 -17.88 10.34 9.47
CA LEU A 730 -16.92 9.33 9.02
C LEU A 730 -17.72 8.17 8.44
N LEU A 731 -18.03 8.27 7.15
CA LEU A 731 -19.03 7.42 6.51
C LEU A 731 -18.44 6.15 5.90
N GLU A 732 -17.12 6.06 5.72
CA GLU A 732 -16.47 4.90 5.10
C GLU A 732 -15.13 4.62 5.78
N ALA A 733 -14.71 3.36 5.86
CA ALA A 733 -13.36 3.01 6.30
C ALA A 733 -12.41 2.94 5.07
N PRO A 734 -11.17 3.47 5.17
CA PRO A 734 -10.17 3.29 4.12
C PRO A 734 -9.91 1.81 3.79
N TYR A 735 -9.88 1.47 2.50
CA TYR A 735 -9.74 0.09 2.03
C TYR A 735 -8.40 -0.17 1.31
N PHE A 736 -7.83 0.83 0.65
CA PHE A 736 -6.62 0.68 -0.17
C PHE A 736 -5.36 1.12 0.59
N TYR A 737 -4.55 0.14 1.00
CA TYR A 737 -3.22 0.29 1.58
C TYR A 737 -2.10 -0.13 0.62
N PHE A 738 -2.41 -1.00 -0.33
CA PHE A 738 -1.54 -1.38 -1.45
C PHE A 738 -2.15 -0.86 -2.75
N SER A 739 -1.30 -0.25 -3.57
CA SER A 739 -1.67 0.30 -4.86
C SER A 739 -2.00 -0.80 -5.87
N LYS A 740 -3.00 -0.60 -6.73
CA LYS A 740 -3.26 -1.49 -7.86
C LYS A 740 -2.46 -0.98 -9.08
N PRO A 741 -1.47 -1.72 -9.59
CA PRO A 741 -0.69 -1.33 -10.77
C PRO A 741 -1.56 -1.50 -12.03
N ASP A 742 -2.53 -0.60 -12.22
CA ASP A 742 -3.49 -0.66 -13.33
C ASP A 742 -2.82 -0.41 -14.68
N ASN A 743 -3.41 -0.95 -15.75
CA ASN A 743 -2.88 -0.80 -17.10
C ASN A 743 -3.13 0.60 -17.67
N ASP A 744 -4.05 1.36 -17.08
CA ASP A 744 -4.35 2.75 -17.48
C ASP A 744 -3.31 3.76 -16.94
N LEU A 745 -2.39 3.34 -16.07
CA LEU A 745 -1.33 4.20 -15.54
C LEU A 745 -0.13 4.28 -16.51
N PRO A 746 0.57 5.44 -16.57
CA PRO A 746 1.86 5.52 -17.23
C PRO A 746 2.82 4.46 -16.70
N TYR A 747 3.68 3.90 -17.57
CA TYR A 747 4.59 2.82 -17.20
C TYR A 747 5.43 3.13 -15.95
N SER A 748 5.96 4.36 -15.83
CA SER A 748 6.72 4.79 -14.65
C SER A 748 5.92 4.75 -13.35
N ASP A 749 4.64 5.12 -13.39
CA ASP A 749 3.77 5.12 -12.22
C ASP A 749 3.37 3.69 -11.84
N LYS A 750 3.16 2.82 -12.83
CA LYS A 750 2.93 1.38 -12.59
C LYS A 750 4.11 0.74 -11.86
N ILE A 751 5.34 1.05 -12.28
CA ILE A 751 6.57 0.54 -11.65
C ILE A 751 6.73 1.11 -10.24
N ALA A 752 6.44 2.40 -10.04
CA ALA A 752 6.51 3.01 -8.71
C ALA A 752 5.51 2.37 -7.74
N ALA A 753 4.26 2.15 -8.16
CA ALA A 753 3.24 1.46 -7.37
C ALA A 753 3.65 0.03 -7.01
N LEU A 754 4.26 -0.70 -7.95
CA LEU A 754 4.76 -2.05 -7.68
C LEU A 754 5.88 -2.04 -6.64
N LYS A 755 6.86 -1.12 -6.78
CA LYS A 755 7.95 -0.97 -5.82
C LYS A 755 7.47 -0.63 -4.42
N GLU A 756 6.50 0.28 -4.31
CA GLU A 756 5.87 0.67 -3.06
C GLU A 756 5.18 -0.53 -2.38
N ASN A 757 4.45 -1.34 -3.14
CA ASN A 757 3.82 -2.50 -2.54
C ASN A 757 4.85 -3.55 -2.08
N ILE A 758 5.89 -3.81 -2.87
CA ILE A 758 6.98 -4.74 -2.47
C ILE A 758 7.61 -4.26 -1.16
N TRP A 759 7.86 -2.95 -1.03
CA TRP A 759 8.40 -2.34 0.19
C TRP A 759 7.55 -2.66 1.42
N TYR A 760 6.25 -2.37 1.37
CA TYR A 760 5.37 -2.59 2.53
C TYR A 760 5.17 -4.08 2.85
N GLN A 761 5.12 -4.95 1.83
CA GLN A 761 5.05 -6.41 2.05
C GLN A 761 6.35 -6.94 2.67
N ALA A 762 7.51 -6.40 2.26
CA ALA A 762 8.79 -6.74 2.86
C ALA A 762 8.90 -6.26 4.32
N LYS A 763 8.36 -5.08 4.67
CA LYS A 763 8.28 -4.62 6.07
C LYS A 763 7.47 -5.60 6.93
N LEU A 764 6.28 -5.98 6.50
CA LEU A 764 5.45 -6.97 7.20
C LEU A 764 6.19 -8.32 7.38
N TYR A 765 6.92 -8.76 6.36
CA TYR A 765 7.68 -10.02 6.43
C TYR A 765 8.87 -9.95 7.39
N THR A 766 9.71 -8.92 7.25
CA THR A 766 10.94 -8.77 8.06
C THR A 766 10.66 -8.50 9.54
N GLU A 767 9.49 -7.97 9.86
CA GLU A 767 9.00 -7.81 11.23
C GLU A 767 8.25 -9.06 11.77
N ASN A 768 8.27 -10.16 11.02
CA ASN A 768 7.61 -11.43 11.36
C ASN A 768 6.08 -11.33 11.53
N ILE A 769 5.45 -10.32 10.96
CA ILE A 769 3.99 -10.20 10.90
C ILE A 769 3.44 -11.25 9.93
N ILE A 770 4.09 -11.44 8.78
CA ILE A 770 3.75 -12.50 7.83
C ILE A 770 4.89 -13.51 7.69
N THR A 771 4.55 -14.76 7.36
CA THR A 771 5.53 -15.84 7.16
C THR A 771 6.28 -15.72 5.83
N GLU A 772 7.46 -16.32 5.72
CA GLU A 772 8.23 -16.36 4.46
C GLU A 772 7.42 -16.97 3.31
N ARG A 773 6.66 -18.03 3.58
CA ARG A 773 5.81 -18.65 2.56
C ARG A 773 4.74 -17.68 2.06
N ARG A 774 4.09 -16.94 2.97
CA ARG A 774 3.11 -15.90 2.59
C ARG A 774 3.78 -14.80 1.76
N PHE A 775 4.98 -14.40 2.12
CA PHE A 775 5.75 -13.43 1.34
C PHE A 775 6.09 -13.96 -0.06
N LYS A 776 6.56 -15.22 -0.21
CA LYS A 776 6.79 -15.87 -1.51
C LYS A 776 5.52 -15.93 -2.36
N GLN A 777 4.36 -16.23 -1.77
CA GLN A 777 3.08 -16.21 -2.48
C GLN A 777 2.75 -14.81 -3.01
N ILE A 778 2.93 -13.77 -2.19
CA ILE A 778 2.76 -12.37 -2.60
C ILE A 778 3.68 -12.05 -3.78
N LEU A 779 4.98 -12.36 -3.68
CA LEU A 779 5.96 -12.15 -4.75
C LEU A 779 5.65 -12.94 -6.03
N SER A 780 4.97 -14.08 -5.95
CA SER A 780 4.53 -14.80 -7.16
C SER A 780 3.36 -14.11 -7.90
N THR A 781 2.69 -13.15 -7.26
CA THR A 781 1.50 -12.44 -7.76
C THR A 781 1.72 -10.96 -8.06
N LEU A 782 2.97 -10.53 -8.30
CA LEU A 782 3.30 -9.12 -8.57
C LEU A 782 2.47 -8.50 -9.71
N ASP A 783 2.15 -9.27 -10.74
CA ASP A 783 1.34 -8.84 -11.88
C ASP A 783 -0.17 -8.69 -11.56
N ASP A 784 -0.64 -9.18 -10.39
CA ASP A 784 -2.06 -9.19 -10.03
C ASP A 784 -2.29 -9.16 -8.49
N PRO A 785 -2.01 -8.03 -7.84
CA PRO A 785 -2.00 -7.90 -6.37
C PRO A 785 -3.40 -7.75 -5.72
N TRP A 786 -4.46 -8.23 -6.38
CA TRP A 786 -5.84 -7.89 -6.01
C TRP A 786 -6.26 -8.32 -4.59
N GLU A 787 -5.77 -9.46 -4.07
CA GLU A 787 -6.12 -9.92 -2.71
C GLU A 787 -5.33 -9.18 -1.61
N TRP A 788 -4.32 -8.37 -1.95
CA TRP A 788 -3.39 -7.86 -0.95
C TRP A 788 -4.07 -6.95 0.07
N ASN A 789 -4.99 -6.09 -0.38
CA ASN A 789 -5.76 -5.22 0.51
C ASN A 789 -6.70 -6.03 1.41
N ASN A 790 -7.54 -6.91 0.85
CA ASN A 790 -8.44 -7.76 1.64
C ASN A 790 -7.68 -8.60 2.67
N ARG A 791 -6.61 -9.28 2.26
CA ARG A 791 -5.80 -10.08 3.17
C ARG A 791 -5.14 -9.22 4.24
N TYR A 792 -4.71 -8.00 3.95
CA TYR A 792 -4.13 -7.13 4.97
C TYR A 792 -5.17 -6.71 6.02
N LEU A 793 -6.38 -6.35 5.58
CA LEU A 793 -7.47 -5.92 6.45
C LEU A 793 -8.03 -7.04 7.33
N GLU A 794 -8.23 -8.23 6.75
CA GLU A 794 -9.01 -9.31 7.37
C GLU A 794 -8.15 -10.38 8.05
N HIS A 795 -6.89 -10.56 7.63
CA HIS A 795 -6.08 -11.64 8.16
C HIS A 795 -5.69 -11.36 9.62
N PRO A 796 -5.82 -12.35 10.54
CA PRO A 796 -5.51 -12.16 11.96
C PRO A 796 -4.16 -11.49 12.22
N ASP A 797 -3.10 -11.98 11.57
CA ASP A 797 -1.73 -11.45 11.69
C ASP A 797 -1.59 -9.95 11.36
N THR A 798 -2.33 -9.43 10.38
CA THR A 798 -2.16 -8.04 9.89
C THR A 798 -3.28 -7.10 10.33
N SER A 799 -4.39 -7.66 10.83
CA SER A 799 -5.60 -6.88 11.16
C SER A 799 -5.40 -5.83 12.27
N ALA A 800 -4.41 -6.03 13.16
CA ALA A 800 -4.05 -5.04 14.18
C ALA A 800 -3.34 -3.81 13.57
N ASP A 801 -2.40 -4.03 12.64
CA ASP A 801 -1.72 -2.95 11.91
C ASP A 801 -2.72 -2.15 11.04
N ALA A 802 -3.65 -2.86 10.40
CA ALA A 802 -4.75 -2.26 9.66
C ALA A 802 -5.63 -1.37 10.56
N LEU A 803 -6.00 -1.87 11.75
CA LEU A 803 -6.77 -1.10 12.73
C LEU A 803 -6.02 0.17 13.17
N PHE A 804 -4.72 0.09 13.46
CA PHE A 804 -3.93 1.26 13.84
C PHE A 804 -3.88 2.31 12.72
N ASN A 805 -3.75 1.89 11.47
CA ASN A 805 -3.84 2.76 10.30
C ASN A 805 -5.21 3.44 10.16
N HIS A 806 -6.30 2.69 10.37
CA HIS A 806 -7.66 3.25 10.38
C HIS A 806 -7.83 4.29 11.49
N MET A 807 -7.42 3.95 12.71
CA MET A 807 -7.56 4.84 13.86
C MET A 807 -6.75 6.12 13.68
N ALA A 808 -5.52 6.05 13.15
CA ALA A 808 -4.73 7.22 12.82
C ALA A 808 -5.47 8.13 11.82
N THR A 809 -6.04 7.54 10.77
CA THR A 809 -6.82 8.26 9.75
C THR A 809 -8.07 8.92 10.34
N PHE A 810 -8.84 8.22 11.17
CA PHE A 810 -10.06 8.75 11.79
C PHE A 810 -9.74 9.89 12.77
N MET A 811 -8.71 9.75 13.60
CA MET A 811 -8.31 10.79 14.55
C MET A 811 -7.85 12.07 13.84
N GLN A 812 -7.14 11.94 12.72
CA GLN A 812 -6.74 13.08 11.91
C GLN A 812 -7.92 13.78 11.23
N ALA A 813 -8.93 13.02 10.78
CA ALA A 813 -10.17 13.55 10.23
C ALA A 813 -10.98 14.31 11.30
N LEU A 814 -11.15 13.73 12.49
CA LEU A 814 -11.80 14.38 13.64
C LEU A 814 -11.10 15.68 14.04
N GLY A 815 -9.76 15.70 14.02
CA GLY A 815 -9.00 16.92 14.29
C GLY A 815 -9.26 18.08 13.31
N ARG A 816 -9.98 17.87 12.19
CA ARG A 816 -10.32 18.94 11.23
C ARG A 816 -11.43 19.87 11.72
N ILE A 817 -12.26 19.42 12.67
CA ILE A 817 -13.34 20.22 13.28
C ILE A 817 -12.96 20.77 14.68
N GLU A 818 -11.68 20.67 15.02
CA GLU A 818 -11.10 21.12 16.27
C GLU A 818 -9.90 22.03 16.00
N ARG A 819 -10.01 23.04 15.12
CA ARG A 819 -8.89 23.97 14.90
C ARG A 819 -9.01 25.25 15.69
N ILE A 820 -10.23 25.67 16.00
CA ILE A 820 -10.50 27.01 16.52
C ILE A 820 -10.42 27.04 18.05
N TRP A 821 -9.81 28.12 18.55
CA TRP A 821 -9.75 28.53 19.95
C TRP A 821 -10.82 29.60 20.21
N GLY A 822 -12.07 29.18 20.20
CA GLY A 822 -13.22 30.05 20.39
C GLY A 822 -14.42 29.21 20.82
N LYS A 823 -15.45 29.87 21.34
CA LYS A 823 -16.68 29.21 21.77
C LYS A 823 -17.31 28.47 20.58
N MET A 824 -17.70 27.22 20.79
CA MET A 824 -18.32 26.37 19.78
C MET A 824 -19.67 25.88 20.25
N ASP A 825 -20.58 25.68 19.31
CA ASP A 825 -21.82 24.95 19.55
C ASP A 825 -21.51 23.45 19.70
N ASP A 826 -22.44 22.70 20.30
CA ASP A 826 -22.31 21.24 20.44
C ASP A 826 -22.10 20.59 19.08
N GLN A 827 -21.20 19.61 19.02
CA GLN A 827 -20.83 18.96 17.76
C GLN A 827 -21.32 17.51 17.75
N THR A 828 -21.78 17.04 16.59
CA THR A 828 -22.22 15.65 16.40
C THR A 828 -21.32 14.91 15.43
N VAL A 829 -20.89 13.72 15.84
CA VAL A 829 -20.12 12.78 15.03
C VAL A 829 -21.04 11.69 14.49
N LEU A 830 -21.18 11.62 13.17
CA LEU A 830 -21.90 10.59 12.45
C LEU A 830 -20.89 9.51 12.03
N LEU A 831 -21.07 8.28 12.49
CA LEU A 831 -20.22 7.14 12.11
C LEU A 831 -21.05 6.15 11.29
N SER A 832 -20.49 5.61 10.20
CA SER A 832 -21.07 4.37 9.66
C SER A 832 -20.82 3.21 10.62
N GLN A 833 -21.63 2.15 10.50
CA GLN A 833 -21.48 0.95 11.31
C GLN A 833 -20.06 0.37 11.26
N SER A 834 -19.43 0.37 10.08
CA SER A 834 -18.04 -0.07 9.90
C SER A 834 -17.08 0.79 10.73
N VAL A 835 -17.15 2.11 10.64
CA VAL A 835 -16.24 2.99 11.40
C VAL A 835 -16.48 2.87 12.92
N HIS A 836 -17.74 2.79 13.36
CA HIS A 836 -18.06 2.55 14.78
C HIS A 836 -17.42 1.26 15.30
N GLN A 837 -17.49 0.17 14.53
CA GLN A 837 -16.86 -1.10 14.88
C GLN A 837 -15.34 -0.98 15.07
N HIS A 838 -14.65 -0.14 14.29
CA HIS A 838 -13.21 0.09 14.47
C HIS A 838 -12.92 0.81 15.79
N PHE A 839 -13.66 1.87 16.14
CA PHE A 839 -13.50 2.53 17.44
C PHE A 839 -13.85 1.60 18.61
N TYR A 840 -14.90 0.78 18.45
CA TYR A 840 -15.29 -0.22 19.44
C TYR A 840 -14.19 -1.27 19.63
N ARG A 841 -13.64 -1.82 18.54
CA ARG A 841 -12.50 -2.75 18.58
C ARG A 841 -11.27 -2.11 19.21
N PHE A 842 -10.95 -0.88 18.84
CA PHE A 842 -9.85 -0.14 19.45
C PHE A 842 -10.09 0.19 20.94
N SER A 843 -11.30 -0.02 21.47
CA SER A 843 -11.64 0.10 22.90
C SER A 843 -11.53 -1.23 23.67
N ASN A 844 -11.07 -2.30 23.02
CA ASN A 844 -10.85 -3.60 23.65
C ASN A 844 -9.66 -3.59 24.64
N PRO A 845 -9.62 -4.54 25.59
CA PRO A 845 -8.52 -4.62 26.57
C PRO A 845 -7.14 -4.83 25.93
N GLU A 846 -7.09 -5.49 24.76
CA GLU A 846 -5.84 -5.70 24.01
C GLU A 846 -5.11 -4.40 23.64
N PHE A 847 -5.83 -3.28 23.56
CA PHE A 847 -5.28 -1.95 23.25
C PHE A 847 -5.28 -0.99 24.46
N ASP A 848 -5.53 -1.47 25.69
CA ASP A 848 -5.57 -0.63 26.90
C ASP A 848 -4.27 0.15 27.10
N GLN A 849 -3.12 -0.50 26.91
CA GLN A 849 -1.81 0.14 27.05
C GLN A 849 -1.67 1.33 26.09
N THR A 850 -1.95 1.12 24.81
CA THR A 850 -1.90 2.19 23.79
C THR A 850 -2.83 3.34 24.13
N ARG A 851 -4.03 3.08 24.67
CA ARG A 851 -4.97 4.15 25.06
C ARG A 851 -4.50 4.92 26.29
N GLN A 852 -3.99 4.23 27.30
CA GLN A 852 -3.49 4.84 28.54
C GLN A 852 -2.28 5.75 28.29
N GLU A 853 -1.33 5.30 27.47
CA GLU A 853 -0.16 6.11 27.10
C GLU A 853 -0.55 7.40 26.36
N ARG A 854 -1.69 7.38 25.66
CA ARG A 854 -2.19 8.49 24.84
C ARG A 854 -3.15 9.43 25.55
N GLU A 855 -3.72 9.03 26.68
CA GLU A 855 -4.73 9.80 27.41
C GLU A 855 -4.30 11.26 27.69
N PRO A 856 -3.03 11.57 28.04
CA PRO A 856 -2.57 12.95 28.24
C PRO A 856 -2.47 13.80 26.97
N ILE A 857 -2.39 13.18 25.79
CA ILE A 857 -2.08 13.87 24.53
C ILE A 857 -3.27 14.02 23.58
N ILE A 858 -4.31 13.18 23.73
CA ILE A 858 -5.53 13.24 22.91
C ILE A 858 -6.41 14.45 23.26
N SER A 859 -7.18 14.93 22.29
CA SER A 859 -8.08 16.06 22.51
C SER A 859 -9.30 15.68 23.35
N HIS A 860 -9.92 16.68 23.98
CA HIS A 860 -11.11 16.48 24.80
C HIS A 860 -12.27 15.83 24.01
N ASN A 861 -12.51 16.29 22.79
CA ASN A 861 -13.55 15.71 21.93
C ASN A 861 -13.29 14.22 21.65
N LEU A 862 -12.05 13.83 21.38
CA LEU A 862 -11.69 12.43 21.16
C LEU A 862 -11.84 11.60 22.45
N GLN A 863 -11.50 12.17 23.62
CA GLN A 863 -11.79 11.55 24.92
C GLN A 863 -13.30 11.29 25.07
N ARG A 864 -14.16 12.27 24.75
CA ARG A 864 -15.63 12.11 24.80
C ARG A 864 -16.14 11.01 23.89
N ILE A 865 -15.60 10.88 22.68
CA ILE A 865 -15.96 9.79 21.77
C ILE A 865 -15.63 8.44 22.40
N PHE A 866 -14.42 8.28 22.95
CA PHE A 866 -14.04 7.04 23.63
C PHE A 866 -14.87 6.76 24.89
N GLU A 867 -15.19 7.79 25.69
CA GLU A 867 -16.08 7.67 26.85
C GLU A 867 -17.47 7.16 26.45
N LYS A 868 -18.06 7.70 25.37
CA LYS A 868 -19.38 7.27 24.88
C LYS A 868 -19.35 5.82 24.38
N ILE A 869 -18.34 5.46 23.60
CA ILE A 869 -18.18 4.08 23.11
C ILE A 869 -17.91 3.10 24.25
N HIS A 870 -17.14 3.51 25.26
CA HIS A 870 -16.91 2.71 26.46
C HIS A 870 -18.19 2.54 27.28
N ALA A 871 -19.00 3.60 27.42
CA ALA A 871 -20.28 3.55 28.13
C ALA A 871 -21.31 2.63 27.44
N GLU A 872 -21.25 2.49 26.12
CA GLU A 872 -22.08 1.53 25.36
C GLU A 872 -21.74 0.08 25.66
N ARG A 873 -20.52 -0.22 26.15
CA ARG A 873 -20.03 -1.60 26.31
C ARG A 873 -20.88 -2.43 27.27
N ALA A 874 -21.09 -1.97 28.51
CA ALA A 874 -21.84 -2.75 29.51
C ALA A 874 -23.34 -2.93 29.18
N PRO A 875 -24.08 -1.92 28.67
CA PRO A 875 -25.41 -2.12 28.10
C PRO A 875 -25.43 -3.11 26.93
N ARG A 876 -24.47 -3.00 25.99
CA ARG A 876 -24.39 -3.87 24.82
C ARG A 876 -24.05 -5.31 25.18
N GLU A 877 -23.13 -5.54 26.11
CA GLU A 877 -22.81 -6.88 26.66
C GLU A 877 -24.04 -7.51 27.35
N ARG A 878 -24.85 -6.70 28.06
CA ARG A 878 -26.12 -7.15 28.63
C ARG A 878 -27.17 -7.46 27.56
N GLU A 879 -27.28 -6.65 26.52
CA GLU A 879 -28.17 -6.94 25.38
C GLU A 879 -27.75 -8.19 24.64
N ILE A 880 -26.46 -8.36 24.37
CA ILE A 880 -25.89 -9.58 23.77
C ILE A 880 -26.27 -10.77 24.63
N SER A 881 -26.05 -10.71 25.94
CA SER A 881 -26.41 -11.81 26.85
C SER A 881 -27.91 -12.15 26.83
N ARG A 882 -28.79 -11.18 26.54
CA ARG A 882 -30.26 -11.37 26.46
C ARG A 882 -30.72 -11.91 25.10
N TYR A 883 -30.12 -11.42 24.02
CA TYR A 883 -30.58 -11.67 22.65
C TYR A 883 -29.71 -12.67 21.89
N LYS A 884 -28.57 -13.09 22.43
CA LYS A 884 -27.78 -14.16 21.82
C LYS A 884 -28.57 -15.45 21.77
N ASP A 885 -28.45 -16.17 20.66
CA ASP A 885 -29.00 -17.52 20.52
C ASP A 885 -27.88 -18.55 20.66
N GLY A 886 -27.74 -19.08 21.89
CA GLY A 886 -26.79 -20.15 22.22
C GLY A 886 -27.26 -21.56 21.83
N ARG A 887 -28.45 -21.72 21.23
CA ARG A 887 -28.97 -23.06 20.87
C ARG A 887 -28.14 -23.72 19.77
N LEU A 888 -27.46 -22.93 18.94
CA LEU A 888 -26.65 -23.43 17.85
C LEU A 888 -25.46 -24.25 18.37
N GLU A 889 -24.76 -23.80 19.41
CA GLU A 889 -23.64 -24.52 20.03
C GLU A 889 -24.04 -25.96 20.42
N GLY A 890 -25.08 -26.10 21.26
CA GLY A 890 -25.55 -27.41 21.71
C GLY A 890 -26.16 -28.27 20.59
N LYS A 891 -26.64 -27.66 19.51
CA LYS A 891 -27.11 -28.40 18.31
C LYS A 891 -25.94 -28.88 17.47
N ASN A 892 -24.93 -28.03 17.28
CA ASN A 892 -23.70 -28.33 16.57
C ASN A 892 -22.92 -29.48 17.23
N GLU A 893 -22.78 -29.45 18.56
CA GLU A 893 -22.09 -30.52 19.29
C GLU A 893 -22.86 -31.84 19.23
N ARG A 894 -24.20 -31.82 19.31
CA ARG A 894 -25.02 -33.02 19.08
C ARG A 894 -24.88 -33.56 17.67
N SER A 895 -24.81 -32.68 16.67
CA SER A 895 -24.56 -33.09 15.28
C SER A 895 -23.21 -33.79 15.15
N ARG A 896 -22.15 -33.17 15.68
CA ARG A 896 -20.81 -33.75 15.73
C ARG A 896 -20.80 -35.14 16.37
N GLN A 897 -21.40 -35.30 17.54
CA GLN A 897 -21.44 -36.58 18.26
C GLN A 897 -22.17 -37.67 17.45
N LYS A 898 -23.35 -37.36 16.90
CA LYS A 898 -24.13 -38.33 16.13
C LYS A 898 -23.44 -38.72 14.82
N ILE A 899 -22.81 -37.76 14.15
CA ILE A 899 -22.04 -38.03 12.93
C ILE A 899 -20.80 -38.86 13.25
N LEU A 900 -20.07 -38.58 14.34
CA LEU A 900 -18.94 -39.42 14.76
C LEU A 900 -19.36 -40.87 15.04
N LEU A 901 -20.53 -41.08 15.66
CA LEU A 901 -21.08 -42.44 15.83
C LEU A 901 -21.38 -43.12 14.50
N LEU A 902 -21.89 -42.39 13.51
CA LEU A 902 -22.11 -42.92 12.16
C LEU A 902 -20.78 -43.25 11.45
N LEU A 903 -19.77 -42.39 11.55
CA LEU A 903 -18.44 -42.64 11.00
C LEU A 903 -17.78 -43.88 11.64
N ASN A 904 -17.95 -44.09 12.95
CA ASN A 904 -17.48 -45.30 13.63
C ASN A 904 -18.19 -46.56 13.11
N ARG A 905 -19.49 -46.47 12.79
CA ARG A 905 -20.21 -47.59 12.14
C ARG A 905 -19.68 -47.87 10.74
N LEU A 906 -19.32 -46.84 9.97
CA LEU A 906 -18.68 -47.00 8.67
C LEU A 906 -17.28 -47.62 8.78
N GLU A 907 -16.54 -47.35 9.86
CA GLU A 907 -15.29 -48.07 10.15
C GLU A 907 -15.53 -49.56 10.42
N GLY A 908 -16.60 -49.89 11.15
CA GLY A 908 -17.06 -51.27 11.31
C GLY A 908 -17.41 -51.94 9.98
N LEU A 909 -18.05 -51.22 9.05
CA LEU A 909 -18.34 -51.71 7.70
C LEU A 909 -17.06 -52.08 6.95
N ARG A 910 -16.04 -51.21 6.97
CA ARG A 910 -14.73 -51.48 6.35
C ARG A 910 -14.03 -52.71 6.94
N ASN A 911 -14.20 -52.94 8.24
CA ASN A 911 -13.63 -54.09 8.94
C ASN A 911 -14.45 -55.39 8.77
N GLY A 912 -15.48 -55.39 7.91
CA GLY A 912 -16.25 -56.59 7.58
C GLY A 912 -17.51 -56.83 8.43
N ASN A 913 -17.96 -55.86 9.24
CA ASN A 913 -19.16 -56.02 10.08
C ASN A 913 -20.49 -55.96 9.30
N GLY A 914 -20.47 -55.68 7.99
CA GLY A 914 -21.65 -55.75 7.10
C GLY A 914 -22.73 -54.69 7.32
N ASP A 915 -22.45 -53.57 8.02
CA ASP A 915 -23.40 -52.49 8.31
C ASP A 915 -23.70 -51.60 7.09
N ARG A 916 -24.33 -52.19 6.06
CA ARG A 916 -24.71 -51.50 4.82
C ARG A 916 -25.76 -50.39 5.05
N GLU A 917 -26.50 -50.45 6.15
CA GLU A 917 -27.43 -49.39 6.53
C GLU A 917 -26.70 -48.10 6.92
N ALA A 918 -25.53 -48.19 7.58
CA ALA A 918 -24.71 -47.01 7.86
C ALA A 918 -24.28 -46.29 6.56
N ARG A 919 -23.84 -47.04 5.54
CA ARG A 919 -23.49 -46.49 4.21
C ARG A 919 -24.68 -45.79 3.56
N LYS A 920 -25.87 -46.42 3.56
CA LYS A 920 -27.09 -45.81 3.02
C LYS A 920 -27.45 -44.51 3.73
N ILE A 921 -27.41 -44.49 5.06
CA ILE A 921 -27.70 -43.28 5.86
C ILE A 921 -26.69 -42.18 5.53
N TRP A 922 -25.40 -42.50 5.45
CA TRP A 922 -24.35 -41.54 5.13
C TRP A 922 -24.54 -40.90 3.75
N LEU A 923 -24.75 -41.72 2.72
CA LEU A 923 -25.01 -41.24 1.35
C LEU A 923 -26.30 -40.40 1.29
N HIS A 924 -27.37 -40.83 1.98
CA HIS A 924 -28.62 -40.08 2.07
C HIS A 924 -28.41 -38.70 2.68
N ILE A 925 -27.71 -38.60 3.82
CA ILE A 925 -27.39 -37.33 4.47
C ILE A 925 -26.63 -36.41 3.51
N ARG A 926 -25.62 -36.93 2.80
CA ARG A 926 -24.81 -36.14 1.85
C ARG A 926 -25.63 -35.61 0.67
N GLN A 927 -26.49 -36.44 0.09
CA GLN A 927 -27.40 -36.03 -0.99
C GLN A 927 -28.40 -34.96 -0.53
N GLU A 928 -29.00 -35.16 0.65
CA GLU A 928 -30.01 -34.23 1.16
C GLU A 928 -29.39 -32.88 1.60
N VAL A 929 -28.14 -32.85 2.08
CA VAL A 929 -27.47 -31.57 2.33
C VAL A 929 -27.16 -30.81 1.04
N LEU A 930 -26.83 -31.49 -0.06
CA LEU A 930 -26.62 -30.85 -1.38
C LEU A 930 -27.92 -30.28 -1.97
N ARG A 931 -29.05 -30.96 -1.73
CA ARG A 931 -30.39 -30.49 -2.10
C ARG A 931 -30.95 -29.39 -1.20
N HIS A 932 -30.27 -29.09 -0.08
CA HIS A 932 -30.75 -28.19 0.96
C HIS A 932 -32.11 -28.61 1.54
N ASN A 933 -32.39 -29.92 1.64
CA ASN A 933 -33.68 -30.41 2.13
C ASN A 933 -33.79 -30.34 3.66
N PHE A 934 -34.03 -29.15 4.20
CA PHE A 934 -34.12 -28.92 5.64
C PHE A 934 -35.29 -29.64 6.35
N GLN A 935 -36.22 -30.24 5.59
CA GLN A 935 -37.34 -31.02 6.13
C GLN A 935 -37.03 -32.52 6.26
N ASP A 936 -35.90 -32.99 5.72
CA ASP A 936 -35.53 -34.39 5.78
C ASP A 936 -35.40 -34.93 7.22
N THR A 937 -35.93 -36.13 7.42
CA THR A 937 -36.01 -36.76 8.74
C THR A 937 -34.66 -37.24 9.26
N GLN A 938 -33.76 -37.68 8.37
CA GLN A 938 -32.41 -38.10 8.74
C GLN A 938 -31.55 -36.88 9.11
N LEU A 939 -31.55 -35.82 8.30
CA LEU A 939 -30.82 -34.59 8.60
C LEU A 939 -31.23 -34.00 9.96
N ARG A 940 -32.53 -34.00 10.27
CA ARG A 940 -33.03 -33.58 11.59
C ARG A 940 -32.65 -34.57 12.69
N GLY A 941 -32.74 -35.87 12.42
CA GLY A 941 -32.32 -36.94 13.32
C GLY A 941 -30.86 -36.83 13.74
N TYR A 942 -29.98 -36.45 12.82
CA TYR A 942 -28.54 -36.19 13.04
C TYR A 942 -28.24 -34.75 13.49
N ALA A 943 -29.27 -33.96 13.83
CA ALA A 943 -29.15 -32.57 14.28
C ALA A 943 -28.40 -31.63 13.31
N CYS A 944 -28.36 -31.97 12.02
CA CYS A 944 -27.63 -31.24 10.99
C CYS A 944 -28.25 -29.88 10.67
N VAL A 945 -29.56 -29.73 10.83
CA VAL A 945 -30.32 -28.51 10.46
C VAL A 945 -30.53 -27.63 11.68
N ALA A 946 -30.31 -26.32 11.58
CA ALA A 946 -30.66 -25.31 12.57
C ALA A 946 -31.56 -24.23 11.94
N SER A 947 -32.17 -23.40 12.78
CA SER A 947 -32.92 -22.23 12.32
C SER A 947 -32.77 -21.10 13.33
N SER A 948 -32.81 -19.86 12.83
CA SER A 948 -32.70 -18.66 13.66
C SER A 948 -33.46 -17.52 13.01
N SER A 949 -34.08 -16.68 13.83
CA SER A 949 -34.68 -15.41 13.37
C SER A 949 -33.63 -14.37 13.00
N TYR A 950 -32.36 -14.59 13.34
CA TYR A 950 -31.25 -13.72 12.98
C TYR A 950 -30.56 -14.13 11.66
N TYR A 951 -31.03 -15.20 11.03
CA TYR A 951 -30.57 -15.59 9.70
C TYR A 951 -31.18 -14.68 8.64
N HIS A 952 -30.34 -13.97 7.89
CA HIS A 952 -30.76 -13.11 6.79
C HIS A 952 -29.73 -13.15 5.67
N ASP A 953 -30.19 -13.23 4.42
CA ASP A 953 -29.34 -13.22 3.22
C ASP A 953 -28.13 -14.16 3.30
N ALA A 954 -28.40 -15.43 3.65
CA ALA A 954 -27.38 -16.48 3.82
C ALA A 954 -26.26 -16.17 4.84
N THR A 955 -26.52 -15.27 5.78
CA THR A 955 -25.51 -14.71 6.66
C THR A 955 -25.93 -14.80 8.13
N LEU A 956 -24.96 -15.14 8.99
CA LEU A 956 -25.08 -15.11 10.45
C LEU A 956 -23.84 -14.48 11.06
N HIS A 957 -24.00 -13.85 12.22
CA HIS A 957 -22.87 -13.40 13.01
C HIS A 957 -22.66 -14.36 14.18
N LEU A 958 -21.50 -14.99 14.24
CA LEU A 958 -21.20 -16.04 15.23
C LEU A 958 -20.01 -15.68 16.11
N THR A 959 -20.10 -16.02 17.39
CA THR A 959 -18.90 -16.09 18.26
C THR A 959 -18.08 -17.34 17.95
N LEU A 960 -16.85 -17.43 18.46
CA LEU A 960 -16.02 -18.64 18.37
C LEU A 960 -16.68 -19.88 18.99
N GLN A 961 -17.62 -19.70 19.91
CA GLN A 961 -18.40 -20.77 20.54
C GLN A 961 -19.66 -21.15 19.74
N ASN A 962 -19.88 -20.56 18.56
CA ASN A 962 -21.08 -20.69 17.73
C ASN A 962 -22.35 -20.14 18.40
N GLU A 963 -22.24 -19.11 19.24
CA GLU A 963 -23.40 -18.35 19.68
C GLU A 963 -23.81 -17.38 18.56
N ILE A 964 -25.09 -17.36 18.20
CA ILE A 964 -25.57 -16.43 17.17
C ILE A 964 -25.82 -15.07 17.82
N ILE A 965 -25.12 -14.06 17.31
CA ILE A 965 -25.27 -12.66 17.73
C ILE A 965 -26.13 -11.93 16.69
N PRO A 966 -27.12 -11.11 17.10
CA PRO A 966 -27.84 -10.25 16.16
C PRO A 966 -26.89 -9.29 15.45
N ALA A 967 -27.09 -9.01 14.15
CA ALA A 967 -26.23 -8.13 13.35
C ALA A 967 -25.99 -6.75 14.00
N ARG A 968 -27.02 -6.17 14.62
CA ARG A 968 -26.95 -4.89 15.34
C ARG A 968 -26.06 -4.92 16.59
N LEU A 969 -25.75 -6.12 17.11
CA LEU A 969 -25.01 -6.34 18.36
C LEU A 969 -23.64 -7.00 18.16
N VAL A 970 -23.17 -7.13 16.91
CA VAL A 970 -21.85 -7.72 16.60
C VAL A 970 -20.73 -7.11 17.45
N GLN A 971 -19.84 -7.96 17.93
CA GLN A 971 -18.68 -7.65 18.77
C GLN A 971 -17.39 -8.20 18.11
N HIS A 972 -16.23 -7.87 18.67
CA HIS A 972 -14.92 -8.16 18.05
C HIS A 972 -14.59 -9.66 17.89
N ASP A 973 -15.07 -10.51 18.79
CA ASP A 973 -14.95 -11.97 18.74
C ASP A 973 -16.07 -12.63 17.90
N THR A 974 -16.94 -11.81 17.31
CA THR A 974 -17.96 -12.25 16.37
C THR A 974 -17.42 -12.16 14.95
N TYR A 975 -17.47 -13.26 14.22
CA TYR A 975 -17.15 -13.30 12.80
C TYR A 975 -18.42 -13.38 11.96
N ASN A 976 -18.34 -12.83 10.75
CA ASN A 976 -19.42 -12.93 9.77
C ASN A 976 -19.35 -14.31 9.07
N TRP A 977 -20.38 -15.13 9.22
CA TRP A 977 -20.47 -16.44 8.58
C TRP A 977 -21.41 -16.38 7.38
N HIS A 978 -20.82 -16.15 6.21
CA HIS A 978 -21.52 -16.11 4.93
C HIS A 978 -21.56 -17.51 4.30
N MET A 979 -22.71 -18.18 4.37
CA MET A 979 -22.85 -19.58 3.96
C MET A 979 -22.71 -19.78 2.44
N ASN A 980 -23.05 -18.74 1.66
CA ASN A 980 -22.91 -18.75 0.21
C ASN A 980 -21.45 -18.65 -0.28
N ALA A 981 -20.46 -18.52 0.64
CA ALA A 981 -19.05 -18.46 0.27
C ALA A 981 -18.58 -19.73 -0.46
N LEU A 982 -19.07 -20.90 -0.06
CA LEU A 982 -18.77 -22.19 -0.73
C LEU A 982 -19.27 -22.26 -2.18
N TYR A 983 -20.27 -21.45 -2.54
CA TYR A 983 -20.86 -21.48 -3.88
C TYR A 983 -20.27 -20.44 -4.83
N SER A 984 -19.46 -19.51 -4.31
CA SER A 984 -18.99 -18.32 -5.03
C SER A 984 -18.36 -18.62 -6.39
N VAL A 985 -17.56 -19.68 -6.50
CA VAL A 985 -16.89 -20.08 -7.74
C VAL A 985 -17.70 -21.11 -8.52
N ILE A 986 -18.28 -22.11 -7.84
CA ILE A 986 -18.96 -23.22 -8.52
C ILE A 986 -20.24 -22.79 -9.24
N LYS A 987 -20.93 -21.75 -8.75
CA LYS A 987 -22.12 -21.19 -9.44
C LYS A 987 -21.79 -20.59 -10.80
N ASP A 988 -20.55 -20.14 -10.98
CA ASP A 988 -20.05 -19.46 -12.19
C ASP A 988 -19.29 -20.42 -13.12
N ASN A 989 -18.95 -21.62 -12.66
CA ASN A 989 -18.40 -22.70 -13.49
C ASN A 989 -19.55 -23.45 -14.18
N ILE A 990 -19.59 -23.42 -15.51
CA ILE A 990 -20.67 -23.97 -16.34
C ILE A 990 -20.83 -25.49 -16.12
N VAL A 991 -19.72 -26.24 -16.11
CA VAL A 991 -19.72 -27.71 -15.98
C VAL A 991 -20.31 -28.15 -14.64
N VAL A 992 -19.77 -27.61 -13.55
CA VAL A 992 -20.22 -27.92 -12.19
C VAL A 992 -21.64 -27.43 -11.97
N ARG A 993 -21.96 -26.21 -12.41
CA ARG A 993 -23.30 -25.64 -12.31
C ARG A 993 -24.34 -26.52 -13.00
N ASP A 994 -24.11 -26.89 -14.25
CA ASP A 994 -25.07 -27.65 -15.06
C ASP A 994 -25.23 -29.08 -14.50
N TYR A 995 -24.13 -29.70 -14.03
CA TYR A 995 -24.19 -30.97 -13.31
C TYR A 995 -25.04 -30.86 -12.03
N PHE A 996 -24.77 -29.89 -11.16
CA PHE A 996 -25.52 -29.70 -9.91
C PHE A 996 -27.01 -29.49 -10.18
N LEU A 997 -27.35 -28.67 -11.18
CA LEU A 997 -28.75 -28.46 -11.58
C LEU A 997 -29.41 -29.74 -12.11
N SER A 998 -28.68 -30.58 -12.85
CA SER A 998 -29.19 -31.87 -13.35
C SER A 998 -29.51 -32.87 -12.23
N GLN A 999 -28.83 -32.76 -11.08
CA GLN A 999 -29.02 -33.60 -9.90
C GLN A 999 -29.98 -33.00 -8.85
N ASP A 1000 -30.59 -31.84 -9.16
CA ASP A 1000 -31.39 -31.01 -8.23
C ASP A 1000 -30.62 -30.52 -6.99
N TYR A 1001 -29.29 -30.39 -7.11
CA TYR A 1001 -28.46 -29.78 -6.08
C TYR A 1001 -28.53 -28.26 -6.13
N LYS A 1002 -28.43 -27.63 -4.95
CA LYS A 1002 -28.51 -26.16 -4.85
C LYS A 1002 -27.14 -25.52 -5.02
N LEU A 1003 -27.14 -24.34 -5.63
CA LEU A 1003 -25.97 -23.52 -5.90
C LEU A 1003 -25.91 -22.24 -5.05
N ALA A 1004 -26.87 -22.08 -4.13
CA ALA A 1004 -26.90 -21.04 -3.14
C ALA A 1004 -27.95 -21.41 -2.07
N PHE A 1005 -27.76 -20.91 -0.86
CA PHE A 1005 -28.80 -20.85 0.16
C PHE A 1005 -29.84 -19.80 -0.20
N ASP A 1006 -31.11 -20.14 0.00
CA ASP A 1006 -32.23 -19.23 -0.18
C ASP A 1006 -32.20 -18.12 0.90
N PRO A 1007 -32.13 -16.83 0.52
CA PRO A 1007 -32.11 -15.72 1.46
C PRO A 1007 -33.39 -15.60 2.31
N ASN A 1008 -34.51 -16.17 1.85
CA ASN A 1008 -35.80 -16.11 2.54
C ASN A 1008 -36.07 -17.32 3.45
N CYS A 1009 -35.19 -18.32 3.47
CA CYS A 1009 -35.38 -19.53 4.27
C CYS A 1009 -34.63 -19.41 5.61
N PRO A 1010 -35.30 -19.38 6.77
CA PRO A 1010 -34.64 -19.19 8.07
C PRO A 1010 -33.86 -20.43 8.56
N SER A 1011 -33.81 -21.50 7.75
CA SER A 1011 -33.16 -22.76 8.08
C SER A 1011 -31.81 -22.86 7.37
N PHE A 1012 -30.84 -23.44 8.07
CA PHE A 1012 -29.47 -23.59 7.61
C PHE A 1012 -28.82 -24.83 8.23
N PHE A 1013 -27.60 -25.16 7.81
CA PHE A 1013 -26.85 -26.27 8.42
C PHE A 1013 -26.04 -25.81 9.63
N THR A 1014 -25.95 -26.65 10.65
CA THR A 1014 -25.03 -26.44 11.77
C THR A 1014 -23.57 -26.33 11.27
N PRO A 1015 -22.70 -25.55 11.93
CA PRO A 1015 -21.31 -25.34 11.49
C PRO A 1015 -20.54 -26.64 11.17
N TYR A 1016 -20.72 -27.68 11.98
CA TYR A 1016 -20.11 -28.99 11.77
C TYR A 1016 -20.68 -29.68 10.54
N CYS A 1017 -22.00 -29.69 10.35
CA CYS A 1017 -22.61 -30.27 9.15
C CYS A 1017 -22.20 -29.50 7.89
N TYR A 1018 -22.18 -28.17 7.94
CA TYR A 1018 -21.71 -27.33 6.85
C TYR A 1018 -20.26 -27.67 6.46
N GLN A 1019 -19.35 -27.67 7.44
CA GLN A 1019 -17.92 -27.86 7.19
C GLN A 1019 -17.52 -29.31 6.88
N ALA A 1020 -18.08 -30.28 7.61
CA ALA A 1020 -17.66 -31.68 7.55
C ALA A 1020 -18.44 -32.51 6.53
N ILE A 1021 -19.65 -32.09 6.15
CA ILE A 1021 -20.52 -32.83 5.23
C ILE A 1021 -20.75 -32.04 3.95
N LEU A 1022 -21.34 -30.84 4.04
CA LEU A 1022 -21.70 -30.06 2.84
C LEU A 1022 -20.45 -29.66 2.03
N THR A 1023 -19.41 -29.11 2.67
CA THR A 1023 -18.17 -28.72 1.98
C THR A 1023 -17.51 -29.92 1.28
N GLY A 1024 -17.46 -31.08 1.94
CA GLY A 1024 -16.94 -32.31 1.35
C GLY A 1024 -17.79 -32.77 0.17
N ALA A 1025 -19.10 -32.83 0.33
CA ALA A 1025 -20.05 -33.22 -0.72
C ALA A 1025 -20.00 -32.31 -1.95
N ILE A 1026 -19.86 -31.00 -1.75
CA ILE A 1026 -19.66 -30.08 -2.86
C ILE A 1026 -18.34 -30.38 -3.58
N GLY A 1027 -17.25 -30.54 -2.83
CA GLY A 1027 -15.94 -30.84 -3.38
C GLY A 1027 -15.94 -32.11 -4.25
N GLU A 1028 -16.50 -33.18 -3.70
CA GLU A 1028 -16.58 -34.48 -4.36
C GLU A 1028 -17.47 -34.44 -5.61
N GLU A 1029 -18.71 -33.95 -5.52
CA GLU A 1029 -19.61 -33.88 -6.67
C GLU A 1029 -19.10 -32.93 -7.76
N ALA A 1030 -18.44 -31.83 -7.38
CA ALA A 1030 -17.85 -30.93 -8.36
C ALA A 1030 -16.67 -31.60 -9.08
N ILE A 1031 -15.80 -32.33 -8.37
CA ILE A 1031 -14.71 -33.09 -9.01
C ILE A 1031 -15.27 -34.19 -9.91
N THR A 1032 -16.32 -34.90 -9.48
CA THR A 1032 -17.06 -35.86 -10.32
C THR A 1032 -17.52 -35.22 -11.62
N ALA A 1033 -18.16 -34.05 -11.56
CA ALA A 1033 -18.61 -33.32 -12.75
C ALA A 1033 -17.45 -32.99 -13.71
N LEU A 1034 -16.31 -32.53 -13.17
CA LEU A 1034 -15.13 -32.20 -13.98
C LEU A 1034 -14.51 -33.44 -14.64
N LEU A 1035 -14.44 -34.57 -13.94
CA LEU A 1035 -13.91 -35.82 -14.48
C LEU A 1035 -14.82 -36.39 -15.57
N GLN A 1036 -16.15 -36.32 -15.38
CA GLN A 1036 -17.13 -36.78 -16.37
C GLN A 1036 -17.11 -35.96 -17.66
N GLU A 1037 -16.94 -34.63 -17.55
CA GLU A 1037 -16.75 -33.74 -18.71
C GLU A 1037 -15.54 -34.17 -19.56
N GLU A 1038 -14.46 -34.61 -18.89
CA GLU A 1038 -13.23 -35.13 -19.51
C GLU A 1038 -13.31 -36.63 -19.87
N LYS A 1039 -14.52 -37.20 -19.85
CA LYS A 1039 -14.85 -38.59 -20.22
C LYS A 1039 -14.16 -39.66 -19.37
N ILE A 1040 -13.85 -39.35 -18.11
CA ILE A 1040 -13.34 -40.31 -17.14
C ILE A 1040 -14.52 -40.96 -16.42
N SER A 1041 -14.72 -42.25 -16.64
CA SER A 1041 -15.77 -43.02 -15.97
C SER A 1041 -15.39 -43.38 -14.53
N LEU A 1042 -16.37 -43.33 -13.63
CA LEU A 1042 -16.22 -43.63 -12.21
C LEU A 1042 -17.14 -44.80 -11.84
N GLU A 1043 -16.73 -45.60 -10.87
CA GLU A 1043 -17.54 -46.70 -10.31
C GLU A 1043 -17.67 -46.58 -8.78
N ASP A 1044 -18.61 -47.34 -8.21
CA ASP A 1044 -18.86 -47.31 -6.77
C ASP A 1044 -17.65 -47.80 -5.97
N VAL A 1045 -17.30 -47.06 -4.92
CA VAL A 1045 -16.26 -47.47 -3.97
C VAL A 1045 -16.71 -48.74 -3.21
N PRO A 1046 -15.90 -49.80 -3.14
CA PRO A 1046 -16.24 -51.03 -2.39
C PRO A 1046 -16.42 -50.78 -0.88
N ASP A 1047 -17.23 -51.61 -0.21
CA ASP A 1047 -17.55 -51.48 1.23
C ASP A 1047 -16.28 -51.52 2.11
N GLU A 1048 -15.30 -52.34 1.74
CA GLU A 1048 -14.05 -52.59 2.48
C GLU A 1048 -13.12 -51.36 2.50
N VAL A 1049 -13.26 -50.47 1.52
CA VAL A 1049 -12.45 -49.26 1.37
C VAL A 1049 -13.27 -47.97 1.35
N PHE A 1050 -14.58 -48.05 1.65
CA PHE A 1050 -15.49 -46.91 1.68
C PHE A 1050 -15.06 -45.84 2.69
N GLU A 1051 -15.02 -44.56 2.29
CA GLU A 1051 -14.48 -43.40 3.04
C GLU A 1051 -12.95 -43.43 3.31
N LEU A 1052 -12.20 -44.39 2.75
CA LEU A 1052 -10.73 -44.22 2.65
C LEU A 1052 -10.38 -43.25 1.51
N ALA A 1053 -11.19 -43.25 0.46
CA ALA A 1053 -11.19 -42.29 -0.63
C ALA A 1053 -12.64 -42.05 -1.08
N ASP A 1054 -12.87 -40.96 -1.80
CA ASP A 1054 -14.21 -40.49 -2.14
C ASP A 1054 -14.70 -41.10 -3.47
N LEU A 1055 -13.81 -41.21 -4.47
CA LEU A 1055 -14.13 -41.73 -5.81
C LEU A 1055 -13.18 -42.86 -6.22
N LYS A 1056 -13.67 -43.76 -7.09
CA LYS A 1056 -12.87 -44.81 -7.74
C LYS A 1056 -13.00 -44.69 -9.25
N VAL A 1057 -11.87 -44.66 -9.95
CA VAL A 1057 -11.84 -44.67 -11.42
C VAL A 1057 -12.23 -46.06 -11.91
N GLN A 1058 -13.12 -46.13 -12.90
CA GLN A 1058 -13.62 -47.40 -13.43
C GLN A 1058 -12.47 -48.24 -14.02
N ASP A 1059 -12.48 -49.55 -13.74
CA ASP A 1059 -11.52 -50.55 -14.25
C ASP A 1059 -10.03 -50.23 -13.92
N CYS A 1060 -9.76 -49.31 -13.00
CA CYS A 1060 -8.43 -48.87 -12.61
C CYS A 1060 -8.30 -48.82 -11.07
N PRO A 1061 -7.22 -49.33 -10.46
CA PRO A 1061 -6.98 -49.21 -9.02
C PRO A 1061 -6.50 -47.79 -8.63
N CYS A 1062 -7.17 -46.77 -9.16
CA CYS A 1062 -6.94 -45.35 -8.90
C CYS A 1062 -8.12 -44.77 -8.11
N TYR A 1063 -7.79 -44.19 -6.96
CA TYR A 1063 -8.73 -43.62 -6.01
C TYR A 1063 -8.50 -42.13 -5.85
N ILE A 1064 -9.57 -41.36 -5.72
CA ILE A 1064 -9.52 -39.90 -5.62
C ILE A 1064 -10.13 -39.45 -4.29
N ASP A 1065 -9.40 -38.62 -3.57
CA ASP A 1065 -9.81 -37.95 -2.33
C ASP A 1065 -10.02 -36.45 -2.65
N GLY A 1066 -11.29 -36.08 -2.83
CA GLY A 1066 -11.74 -34.75 -3.20
C GLY A 1066 -11.78 -33.82 -1.98
N LYS A 1067 -11.15 -32.66 -2.08
CA LYS A 1067 -11.10 -31.64 -1.03
C LYS A 1067 -11.69 -30.33 -1.53
N TYR A 1068 -12.22 -29.54 -0.60
CA TYR A 1068 -12.63 -28.17 -0.88
C TYR A 1068 -12.13 -27.24 0.23
N TYR A 1069 -10.82 -27.19 0.38
CA TYR A 1069 -10.12 -26.36 1.35
C TYR A 1069 -10.02 -24.92 0.85
N ASN A 1070 -10.25 -23.97 1.76
CA ASN A 1070 -9.94 -22.57 1.52
C ASN A 1070 -8.42 -22.31 1.63
N GLU A 1071 -7.97 -21.15 1.16
CA GLU A 1071 -6.54 -20.78 1.18
C GLU A 1071 -5.94 -20.81 2.59
N HIS A 1072 -6.66 -20.33 3.60
CA HIS A 1072 -6.21 -20.37 5.00
C HIS A 1072 -5.92 -21.80 5.48
N THR A 1073 -6.75 -22.77 5.09
CA THR A 1073 -6.54 -24.18 5.43
C THR A 1073 -5.31 -24.74 4.70
N LEU A 1074 -5.14 -24.39 3.43
CA LEU A 1074 -3.97 -24.78 2.64
C LEU A 1074 -2.66 -24.17 3.19
N GLU A 1075 -2.71 -22.99 3.79
CA GLU A 1075 -1.57 -22.33 4.44
C GLU A 1075 -1.17 -23.01 5.76
N ARG A 1076 -2.09 -23.68 6.47
CA ARG A 1076 -1.76 -24.37 7.73
C ARG A 1076 -0.83 -25.57 7.56
N PHE A 1077 -0.88 -26.25 6.42
CA PHE A 1077 0.00 -27.39 6.11
C PHE A 1077 1.50 -27.05 6.07
N THR A 1078 1.81 -25.77 6.20
CA THR A 1078 3.08 -25.16 5.83
C THR A 1078 3.76 -24.51 7.04
N ILE A 1079 3.02 -24.47 8.15
CA ILE A 1079 3.46 -23.93 9.43
C ILE A 1079 4.30 -25.01 10.12
N PRO A 1080 5.56 -24.71 10.49
CA PRO A 1080 6.42 -25.67 11.19
C PRO A 1080 5.79 -26.16 12.50
N PRO A 1081 6.08 -27.39 12.97
CA PRO A 1081 5.58 -27.89 14.26
C PRO A 1081 6.01 -27.03 15.45
N GLU A 1082 7.14 -26.32 15.34
CA GLU A 1082 7.64 -25.44 16.40
C GLU A 1082 6.91 -24.09 16.46
N ASP A 1083 6.17 -23.71 15.41
CA ASP A 1083 5.41 -22.47 15.38
C ASP A 1083 4.15 -22.61 16.26
N PRO A 1084 3.89 -21.66 17.19
CA PRO A 1084 2.70 -21.68 18.05
C PRO A 1084 1.37 -21.75 17.29
N ARG A 1085 1.36 -21.44 15.99
CA ARG A 1085 0.20 -21.47 15.10
C ARG A 1085 -0.02 -22.84 14.44
N SER A 1086 0.82 -23.84 14.71
CA SER A 1086 0.73 -25.18 14.13
C SER A 1086 -0.55 -25.91 14.56
N HIS A 1087 -1.19 -26.62 13.64
CA HIS A 1087 -2.41 -27.38 13.92
C HIS A 1087 -2.12 -28.89 13.96
N PRO A 1088 -2.57 -29.63 14.99
CA PRO A 1088 -2.17 -31.03 15.20
C PRO A 1088 -2.58 -32.00 14.08
N LYS A 1089 -3.62 -31.66 13.28
CA LYS A 1089 -4.12 -32.50 12.17
C LYS A 1089 -4.03 -31.86 10.79
N LEU A 1090 -3.66 -30.59 10.69
CA LEU A 1090 -3.61 -29.83 9.42
C LEU A 1090 -2.16 -29.36 9.20
N ASN A 1091 -1.26 -30.34 9.20
CA ASN A 1091 0.18 -30.16 9.02
C ASN A 1091 0.70 -31.24 8.07
N GLU A 1092 1.88 -31.00 7.50
CA GLU A 1092 2.49 -31.88 6.50
C GLU A 1092 2.78 -33.29 7.05
N ALA A 1093 3.28 -33.41 8.28
CA ALA A 1093 3.63 -34.71 8.88
C ALA A 1093 2.40 -35.61 9.03
N HIS A 1094 1.33 -35.09 9.64
CA HIS A 1094 0.08 -35.84 9.80
C HIS A 1094 -0.56 -36.18 8.44
N PHE A 1095 -0.47 -35.28 7.45
CA PHE A 1095 -0.94 -35.58 6.10
C PHE A 1095 -0.18 -36.75 5.47
N LYS A 1096 1.16 -36.73 5.55
CA LYS A 1096 2.03 -37.78 5.01
C LYS A 1096 1.71 -39.13 5.64
N ASP A 1097 1.62 -39.18 6.97
CA ASP A 1097 1.30 -40.41 7.69
C ASP A 1097 -0.10 -40.93 7.33
N SER A 1098 -1.09 -40.04 7.25
CA SER A 1098 -2.46 -40.43 6.87
C SER A 1098 -2.54 -40.93 5.42
N ALA A 1099 -1.79 -40.36 4.50
CA ALA A 1099 -1.78 -40.77 3.10
C ALA A 1099 -1.11 -42.14 2.91
N ARG A 1100 0.03 -42.37 3.59
CA ARG A 1100 0.69 -43.69 3.63
C ARG A 1100 -0.25 -44.78 4.11
N HIS A 1101 -0.91 -44.55 5.24
CA HIS A 1101 -1.87 -45.50 5.81
C HIS A 1101 -3.06 -45.80 4.88
N LYS A 1102 -3.55 -44.78 4.15
CA LYS A 1102 -4.61 -44.98 3.14
C LYS A 1102 -4.11 -45.84 1.97
N VAL A 1103 -2.93 -45.55 1.43
CA VAL A 1103 -2.33 -46.32 0.32
C VAL A 1103 -2.08 -47.78 0.74
N GLU A 1104 -1.54 -48.02 1.93
CA GLU A 1104 -1.30 -49.37 2.46
C GLU A 1104 -2.60 -50.19 2.52
N LYS A 1105 -3.69 -49.60 3.02
CA LYS A 1105 -5.00 -50.27 3.08
C LYS A 1105 -5.58 -50.54 1.69
N LEU A 1106 -5.50 -49.57 0.78
CA LEU A 1106 -5.97 -49.73 -0.60
C LEU A 1106 -5.18 -50.82 -1.33
N ARG A 1107 -3.86 -50.87 -1.14
CA ARG A 1107 -2.98 -51.90 -1.69
C ARG A 1107 -3.29 -53.28 -1.12
N ALA A 1108 -3.54 -53.39 0.19
CA ALA A 1108 -3.91 -54.64 0.82
C ALA A 1108 -5.23 -55.21 0.27
N TYR A 1109 -6.17 -54.35 -0.14
CA TYR A 1109 -7.42 -54.76 -0.77
C TYR A 1109 -7.23 -55.26 -2.22
N HIS A 1110 -6.46 -54.56 -3.06
CA HIS A 1110 -6.29 -54.93 -4.47
C HIS A 1110 -5.22 -56.00 -4.73
N GLY A 1111 -4.21 -56.11 -3.87
CA GLY A 1111 -3.05 -56.99 -4.09
C GLY A 1111 -2.12 -56.54 -5.23
N THR A 1112 -2.37 -55.38 -5.84
CA THR A 1112 -1.60 -54.76 -6.93
C THR A 1112 -1.24 -53.31 -6.58
N PRO A 1113 -0.31 -52.65 -7.32
CA PRO A 1113 -0.03 -51.23 -7.12
C PRO A 1113 -1.30 -50.37 -7.30
N VAL A 1114 -1.52 -49.44 -6.37
CA VAL A 1114 -2.68 -48.54 -6.33
C VAL A 1114 -2.21 -47.08 -6.40
N LYS A 1115 -3.06 -46.20 -6.92
CA LYS A 1115 -2.82 -44.75 -6.90
C LYS A 1115 -3.86 -44.04 -6.05
N LEU A 1116 -3.42 -43.19 -5.13
CA LEU A 1116 -4.27 -42.30 -4.34
C LEU A 1116 -4.02 -40.85 -4.75
N VAL A 1117 -5.06 -40.19 -5.25
CA VAL A 1117 -5.00 -38.83 -5.78
C VAL A 1117 -5.74 -37.89 -4.84
N TYR A 1118 -5.06 -36.88 -4.31
CA TYR A 1118 -5.68 -35.79 -3.57
C TYR A 1118 -5.96 -34.63 -4.51
N ILE A 1119 -7.23 -34.23 -4.64
CA ILE A 1119 -7.62 -33.12 -5.51
C ILE A 1119 -8.37 -32.10 -4.69
N ASN A 1120 -7.79 -30.91 -4.52
CA ASN A 1120 -8.52 -29.78 -3.96
C ASN A 1120 -9.26 -29.04 -5.08
N LEU A 1121 -10.56 -28.78 -4.91
CA LEU A 1121 -11.42 -28.25 -5.97
C LEU A 1121 -10.98 -26.86 -6.44
N ILE A 1122 -10.60 -25.96 -5.54
CA ILE A 1122 -10.36 -24.54 -5.87
C ILE A 1122 -9.09 -24.03 -5.20
N SER A 1123 -8.27 -23.30 -5.95
CA SER A 1123 -7.14 -22.54 -5.44
C SER A 1123 -7.08 -21.15 -6.07
N SER A 1124 -6.74 -20.13 -5.27
CA SER A 1124 -6.46 -18.77 -5.73
C SER A 1124 -5.16 -18.69 -6.55
N HIS A 1125 -4.22 -19.62 -6.32
CA HIS A 1125 -2.90 -19.61 -6.96
C HIS A 1125 -2.63 -20.93 -7.70
N PRO A 1126 -1.93 -20.90 -8.84
CA PRO A 1126 -1.36 -22.11 -9.42
C PRO A 1126 -0.37 -22.75 -8.45
N ARG A 1127 -0.45 -24.06 -8.28
CA ARG A 1127 0.40 -24.83 -7.37
C ARG A 1127 0.97 -26.04 -8.10
N PRO A 1128 2.16 -26.54 -7.71
CA PRO A 1128 2.82 -27.63 -8.41
C PRO A 1128 2.00 -28.92 -8.36
N TYR A 1129 2.08 -29.68 -9.45
CA TYR A 1129 1.63 -31.06 -9.56
C TYR A 1129 2.67 -31.95 -8.85
N GLY A 1130 2.26 -32.66 -7.80
CA GLY A 1130 3.17 -33.50 -7.02
C GLY A 1130 2.86 -34.98 -7.19
N CYS A 1131 3.86 -35.77 -7.58
CA CYS A 1131 3.80 -37.22 -7.70
C CYS A 1131 4.83 -37.86 -6.77
N TYR A 1132 4.38 -38.79 -5.92
CA TYR A 1132 5.20 -39.34 -4.84
C TYR A 1132 5.06 -40.86 -4.72
N ASN A 1133 6.14 -41.50 -4.28
CA ASN A 1133 6.13 -42.87 -3.81
C ASN A 1133 5.60 -42.95 -2.35
N ASP A 1134 5.57 -44.15 -1.77
CA ASP A 1134 5.08 -44.37 -0.40
C ASP A 1134 5.89 -43.60 0.65
N ASP A 1135 7.19 -43.43 0.41
CA ASP A 1135 8.09 -42.71 1.30
C ASP A 1135 8.01 -41.18 1.13
N PHE A 1136 7.10 -40.70 0.27
CA PHE A 1136 6.95 -39.28 -0.08
C PHE A 1136 8.15 -38.69 -0.83
N GLU A 1137 8.92 -39.53 -1.52
CA GLU A 1137 9.95 -39.10 -2.47
C GLU A 1137 9.30 -38.81 -3.83
N GLU A 1138 9.75 -37.75 -4.49
CA GLU A 1138 9.21 -37.29 -5.77
C GLU A 1138 9.57 -38.27 -6.91
N VAL A 1139 8.58 -38.70 -7.68
CA VAL A 1139 8.70 -39.71 -8.74
C VAL A 1139 7.76 -39.41 -9.91
N ASP A 1140 7.95 -40.08 -11.04
CA ASP A 1140 7.05 -39.98 -12.19
C ASP A 1140 5.67 -40.60 -11.91
N PHE A 1141 4.64 -40.11 -12.63
CA PHE A 1141 3.25 -40.57 -12.46
C PHE A 1141 3.11 -42.09 -12.58
N SER A 1142 3.83 -42.75 -13.47
CA SER A 1142 3.77 -44.21 -13.67
C SER A 1142 4.09 -44.97 -12.38
N THR A 1143 5.12 -44.54 -11.66
CA THR A 1143 5.62 -45.13 -10.41
C THR A 1143 4.99 -44.55 -9.14
N ALA A 1144 4.27 -43.42 -9.23
CA ALA A 1144 3.66 -42.76 -8.10
C ALA A 1144 2.54 -43.60 -7.46
N SER A 1145 2.50 -43.62 -6.12
CA SER A 1145 1.40 -44.17 -5.34
C SER A 1145 0.53 -43.06 -4.73
N ILE A 1146 1.08 -41.86 -4.56
CA ILE A 1146 0.39 -40.68 -4.02
C ILE A 1146 0.54 -39.52 -5.02
N ILE A 1147 -0.57 -38.90 -5.39
CA ILE A 1147 -0.62 -37.76 -6.30
C ILE A 1147 -1.34 -36.61 -5.60
N ILE A 1148 -0.83 -35.38 -5.71
CA ILE A 1148 -1.39 -34.21 -5.04
C ILE A 1148 -1.62 -33.08 -6.05
N ILE A 1149 -2.88 -32.63 -6.11
CA ILE A 1149 -3.37 -31.55 -6.94
C ILE A 1149 -4.02 -30.52 -6.02
N GLN A 1150 -3.33 -29.42 -5.76
CA GLN A 1150 -3.78 -28.44 -4.75
C GLN A 1150 -4.86 -27.47 -5.26
N GLY A 1151 -5.29 -27.59 -6.51
CA GLY A 1151 -6.40 -26.84 -7.11
C GLY A 1151 -6.82 -27.44 -8.44
N ALA A 1152 -8.10 -27.74 -8.64
CA ALA A 1152 -8.65 -28.14 -9.94
C ALA A 1152 -9.10 -26.91 -10.75
N LEU A 1153 -9.85 -26.00 -10.12
CA LEU A 1153 -10.41 -24.79 -10.72
C LEU A 1153 -9.70 -23.52 -10.23
N GLN A 1154 -9.68 -22.52 -11.11
CA GLN A 1154 -9.17 -21.19 -10.79
C GLN A 1154 -10.26 -20.31 -10.18
N ARG A 1155 -9.95 -19.63 -9.08
CA ARG A 1155 -10.91 -18.76 -8.39
C ARG A 1155 -11.41 -17.59 -9.24
N LYS A 1156 -10.53 -17.00 -10.08
CA LYS A 1156 -10.85 -15.84 -10.94
C LYS A 1156 -11.50 -16.18 -12.26
N HIS A 1157 -11.19 -17.36 -12.77
CA HIS A 1157 -11.70 -17.86 -14.03
C HIS A 1157 -12.36 -19.20 -13.73
N PRO A 1158 -13.58 -19.21 -13.16
CA PRO A 1158 -14.20 -20.43 -12.65
C PRO A 1158 -14.27 -21.57 -13.68
N ASN A 1159 -14.34 -21.23 -14.98
CA ASN A 1159 -14.36 -22.17 -16.11
C ASN A 1159 -12.98 -22.66 -16.59
N ALA A 1160 -11.89 -22.21 -15.95
CA ALA A 1160 -10.53 -22.63 -16.27
C ALA A 1160 -9.98 -23.58 -15.18
N TYR A 1161 -9.25 -24.61 -15.63
CA TYR A 1161 -8.54 -25.52 -14.76
C TYR A 1161 -7.17 -24.97 -14.42
N HIS A 1162 -6.62 -25.39 -13.28
CA HIS A 1162 -5.20 -25.27 -13.02
C HIS A 1162 -4.43 -26.31 -13.82
N LYS A 1163 -3.18 -25.98 -14.16
CA LYS A 1163 -2.26 -26.86 -14.93
C LYS A 1163 -2.01 -28.20 -14.29
N ALA A 1164 -1.88 -28.23 -12.96
CA ALA A 1164 -1.67 -29.47 -12.24
C ALA A 1164 -2.83 -30.46 -12.47
N PHE A 1165 -4.05 -29.94 -12.61
CA PHE A 1165 -5.21 -30.77 -12.94
C PHE A 1165 -5.21 -31.19 -14.42
N GLU A 1166 -4.79 -30.31 -15.34
CA GLU A 1166 -4.62 -30.68 -16.76
C GLU A 1166 -3.60 -31.81 -16.97
N TYR A 1167 -2.43 -31.71 -16.32
CA TYR A 1167 -1.39 -32.74 -16.41
C TYR A 1167 -1.86 -34.07 -15.82
N PHE A 1168 -2.52 -34.01 -14.67
CA PHE A 1168 -3.15 -35.19 -14.10
C PHE A 1168 -4.17 -35.84 -15.05
N LEU A 1169 -5.02 -35.05 -15.72
CA LEU A 1169 -5.99 -35.58 -16.68
C LEU A 1169 -5.30 -36.28 -17.86
N GLN A 1170 -4.23 -35.68 -18.39
CA GLN A 1170 -3.43 -36.27 -19.48
C GLN A 1170 -2.76 -37.58 -19.05
N ASP A 1171 -2.15 -37.59 -17.87
CA ASP A 1171 -1.51 -38.77 -17.29
C ASP A 1171 -2.52 -39.90 -17.02
N LEU A 1172 -3.68 -39.55 -16.47
CA LEU A 1172 -4.75 -40.50 -16.18
C LEU A 1172 -5.38 -41.06 -17.46
N GLN A 1173 -5.63 -40.24 -18.47
CA GLN A 1173 -6.12 -40.71 -19.78
C GLN A 1173 -5.10 -41.62 -20.47
N SER A 1174 -3.81 -41.33 -20.35
CA SER A 1174 -2.74 -42.19 -20.88
C SER A 1174 -2.71 -43.54 -20.17
N LEU A 1175 -2.94 -43.56 -18.86
CA LEU A 1175 -3.05 -44.78 -18.06
C LEU A 1175 -4.28 -45.62 -18.44
N LEU A 1176 -5.41 -44.99 -18.75
CA LEU A 1176 -6.65 -45.67 -19.14
C LEU A 1176 -6.65 -46.16 -20.60
N ALA A 1177 -5.74 -45.65 -21.43
CA ALA A 1177 -5.57 -46.08 -22.82
C ALA A 1177 -4.65 -47.32 -22.98
N LEU A 1178 -3.94 -47.69 -21.91
CA LEU A 1178 -3.10 -48.89 -21.78
C LEU A 1178 -3.93 -50.05 -21.22
#